data_AF-A0A0X3YAR4-F1
#
_entry.id   AF-A0A0X3YAR4-F1
#
_cell.length_a   1.000
_cell.length_b   1.000
_cell.length_c   1.000
_cell.angle_alpha   90.00
_cell.angle_beta   90.00
_cell.angle_gamma   90.00
#
_symmetry.space_group_name_H-M   'P 1'
#
loop_
_entity.id
_entity.type
_entity.pdbx_description
1 polymer ?
#
loop_
_entity_poly.entity_id
_entity_poly.type
_entity_poly.pdbx_seq_one_letter_code
_entity_poly.pdbx_strand_id
1 'polypeptide(L)'
;MCNSKWLSRPELEIYARALLDCSSTGYAKQLIDPVLQRLCQQIGLDLHPAIFVDTHATITAYGKAVSPTTAAQCAEDPDRGRVFIQGLFQAIVDQLQQDPNRPVKLLYAGTGPLGWLVLPLLTVFDASQLQVTALDIHPQSLQSFKTLTEYFAVADRISEWVCADATLWHPEPRPTFDLILSETMKHLLQQEPQVEIFSHLQQFLSAKGQLIPQQIKLDAWLEWREHDKPQLHYLGPLFTLNKQLCGELAVGNLSGLSGQWPLPDFEPRPVDLKLTTDIQVYGTHWLRENQSQLTIPRYKSGLMLVPGSVVQFQYQQGTYPDFDFHYQQQWPELVDSDDHSCAGVVHAKRLWQKIQLKRLRKLDQDYSNEWLLDKAVLDLCGVGLEPGIQALYRCHRLSEFAAFLQPYVADPSVRLQINQQLKSLSQAKMPTAIPQVLTEAQLEFWRTQGYLVIPAVLSKEQCQQSCKVIWQYLQADPAQPESWYQSTEKMQKIMLQLFRDPVLDANRQQPLIRQVYEQLWQRTDLVMTTDRVSFNPPETKSWSFPGPDMHWDVMLKSPVPFGTQGLIYLTDTTEQQGAFCCVPGFHLQIDHWINSQNKTEFEMQQQDWSAWPVKAIAAKAGDLIIWHQALPHGASVNRAAKPRMVQYVNTYPLQ
;
A
#
# COMPACT_ATOMS: atom_id res chain seq x y z
N MET A 1 -39.62 19.60 26.22
CA MET A 1 -39.47 20.96 26.77
C MET A 1 -38.76 21.81 25.73
N CYS A 2 -39.36 22.92 25.31
CA CYS A 2 -38.91 23.79 24.24
C CYS A 2 -37.86 24.80 24.74
N ASN A 3 -37.06 25.35 23.82
CA ASN A 3 -36.08 26.46 23.89
C ASN A 3 -34.64 26.04 24.28
N SER A 4 -33.63 26.14 23.41
CA SER A 4 -33.30 27.21 22.45
C SER A 4 -33.16 26.72 21.00
N LYS A 5 -33.84 27.39 20.05
CA LYS A 5 -33.81 27.05 18.61
C LYS A 5 -32.63 27.67 17.85
N TRP A 6 -31.86 28.57 18.46
CA TRP A 6 -30.82 29.35 17.80
C TRP A 6 -29.66 29.62 18.75
N LEU A 7 -28.44 29.71 18.21
CA LEU A 7 -27.22 30.01 18.98
C LEU A 7 -27.24 31.49 19.39
N SER A 8 -27.14 31.80 20.68
CA SER A 8 -27.10 33.18 21.19
C SER A 8 -25.68 33.75 21.25
N ARG A 9 -25.54 35.09 21.36
CA ARG A 9 -24.22 35.74 21.55
C ARG A 9 -23.45 35.20 22.76
N PRO A 10 -24.05 35.05 23.98
CA PRO A 10 -23.33 34.48 25.11
C PRO A 10 -22.87 33.04 24.87
N GLU A 11 -23.65 32.21 24.17
CA GLU A 11 -23.24 30.85 23.83
C GLU A 11 -22.06 30.83 22.85
N LEU A 12 -22.04 31.75 21.86
CA LEU A 12 -20.91 31.90 20.94
C LEU A 12 -19.63 32.38 21.68
N GLU A 13 -19.77 33.26 22.66
CA GLU A 13 -18.63 33.70 23.50
C GLU A 13 -18.11 32.56 24.39
N ILE A 14 -19.00 31.77 25.00
CA ILE A 14 -18.63 30.57 25.77
C ILE A 14 -17.89 29.58 24.86
N TYR A 15 -18.39 29.34 23.65
CA TYR A 15 -17.71 28.52 22.65
C TYR A 15 -16.32 29.06 22.33
N ALA A 16 -16.20 30.37 22.06
CA ALA A 16 -14.92 31.00 21.75
C ALA A 16 -13.91 30.76 22.87
N ARG A 17 -14.28 31.04 24.13
CA ARG A 17 -13.41 30.83 25.29
C ARG A 17 -13.06 29.35 25.50
N ALA A 18 -14.03 28.45 25.37
CA ALA A 18 -13.79 27.02 25.46
C ALA A 18 -12.83 26.51 24.39
N LEU A 19 -12.90 27.05 23.17
CA LEU A 19 -11.99 26.71 22.08
C LEU A 19 -10.58 27.29 22.32
N LEU A 20 -10.47 28.49 22.90
CA LEU A 20 -9.19 29.08 23.27
C LEU A 20 -8.44 28.23 24.31
N ASP A 21 -9.15 27.65 25.28
CA ASP A 21 -8.58 26.77 26.30
C ASP A 21 -8.42 25.30 25.82
N CYS A 22 -8.92 24.97 24.63
CA CYS A 22 -8.94 23.60 24.13
C CYS A 22 -7.55 23.10 23.68
N SER A 23 -7.12 21.94 24.19
CA SER A 23 -5.83 21.33 23.85
C SER A 23 -5.91 20.06 23.00
N SER A 24 -7.10 19.50 22.77
CA SER A 24 -7.28 18.22 22.06
C SER A 24 -8.22 18.32 20.87
N THR A 25 -7.89 17.62 19.78
CA THR A 25 -8.69 17.52 18.55
C THR A 25 -10.09 16.97 18.81
N GLY A 26 -10.20 15.94 19.65
CA GLY A 26 -11.48 15.29 19.97
C GLY A 26 -12.45 16.24 20.70
N TYR A 27 -11.94 17.02 21.66
CA TYR A 27 -12.76 18.02 22.35
C TYR A 27 -13.09 19.21 21.44
N ALA A 28 -12.14 19.66 20.62
CA ALA A 28 -12.37 20.71 19.63
C ALA A 28 -13.53 20.34 18.69
N LYS A 29 -13.56 19.09 18.20
CA LYS A 29 -14.65 18.60 17.35
C LYS A 29 -16.02 18.66 18.05
N GLN A 30 -16.09 18.27 19.32
CA GLN A 30 -17.33 18.34 20.11
C GLN A 30 -17.85 19.76 20.28
N LEU A 31 -16.94 20.75 20.34
CA LEU A 31 -17.29 22.17 20.39
C LEU A 31 -17.70 22.71 19.02
N ILE A 32 -16.98 22.33 17.97
CA ILE A 32 -17.11 22.87 16.62
C ILE A 32 -18.38 22.39 15.92
N ASP A 33 -18.66 21.08 15.90
CA ASP A 33 -19.74 20.51 15.08
C ASP A 33 -21.11 21.16 15.38
N PRO A 34 -21.54 21.33 16.66
CA PRO A 34 -22.84 21.93 16.95
C PRO A 34 -22.92 23.41 16.59
N VAL A 35 -21.81 24.15 16.73
CA VAL A 35 -21.75 25.58 16.41
C VAL A 35 -21.77 25.77 14.91
N LEU A 36 -20.94 25.02 14.17
CA LEU A 36 -20.89 25.04 12.71
C LEU A 36 -22.27 24.75 12.11
N GLN A 37 -22.95 23.70 12.58
CA GLN A 37 -24.28 23.35 12.10
C GLN A 37 -25.29 24.48 12.32
N ARG A 38 -25.30 25.09 13.52
CA ARG A 38 -26.22 26.20 13.84
C ARG A 38 -25.92 27.47 13.04
N LEU A 39 -24.65 27.79 12.81
CA LEU A 39 -24.26 28.92 11.97
C LEU A 39 -24.69 28.71 10.52
N CYS A 40 -24.47 27.51 9.95
CA CYS A 40 -24.93 27.18 8.60
C CYS A 40 -26.45 27.28 8.48
N GLN A 41 -27.20 26.77 9.47
CA GLN A 41 -28.67 26.94 9.54
C GLN A 41 -29.09 28.41 9.58
N GLN A 42 -28.38 29.25 10.33
CA GLN A 42 -28.68 30.68 10.47
C GLN A 42 -28.55 31.43 9.14
N ILE A 43 -27.61 31.04 8.28
CA ILE A 43 -27.41 31.66 6.95
C ILE A 43 -28.05 30.88 5.80
N GLY A 44 -28.78 29.80 6.10
CA GLY A 44 -29.42 28.95 5.09
C GLY A 44 -28.43 28.23 4.17
N LEU A 45 -27.21 27.93 4.65
CA LEU A 45 -26.18 27.23 3.88
C LEU A 45 -26.29 25.72 4.11
N ASP A 46 -26.50 24.96 3.02
CA ASP A 46 -26.39 23.51 3.04
C ASP A 46 -24.90 23.11 2.92
N LEU A 47 -24.36 22.55 4.00
CA LEU A 47 -22.94 22.17 4.09
C LEU A 47 -22.63 20.91 3.27
N HIS A 48 -23.61 20.01 3.11
CA HIS A 48 -23.45 18.70 2.46
C HIS A 48 -24.61 18.42 1.49
N PRO A 49 -24.70 19.15 0.37
CA PRO A 49 -25.74 18.90 -0.62
C PRO A 49 -25.57 17.52 -1.25
N ALA A 50 -26.68 16.85 -1.56
CA ALA A 50 -26.70 15.46 -2.03
C ALA A 50 -25.87 15.20 -3.30
N ILE A 51 -25.70 16.22 -4.15
CA ILE A 51 -24.78 16.22 -5.29
C ILE A 51 -23.99 17.53 -5.20
N PHE A 52 -22.68 17.43 -4.96
CA PHE A 52 -21.82 18.60 -4.84
C PHE A 52 -20.79 18.64 -5.97
N VAL A 53 -20.83 19.72 -6.74
CA VAL A 53 -19.77 20.15 -7.66
C VAL A 53 -19.50 21.60 -7.35
N ASP A 54 -18.22 21.96 -7.20
CA ASP A 54 -17.79 23.29 -6.77
C ASP A 54 -17.87 24.33 -7.90
N THR A 55 -19.06 24.51 -8.48
CA THR A 55 -19.32 25.35 -9.67
C THR A 55 -19.31 26.84 -9.38
N HIS A 56 -19.43 27.24 -8.12
CA HIS A 56 -19.45 28.64 -7.68
C HIS A 56 -18.08 29.14 -7.21
N ALA A 57 -17.01 28.38 -7.49
CA ALA A 57 -15.65 28.86 -7.27
C ALA A 57 -15.25 29.87 -8.35
N THR A 58 -14.39 30.81 -7.98
CA THR A 58 -13.84 31.81 -8.89
C THR A 58 -12.39 31.46 -9.23
N ILE A 59 -12.06 31.33 -10.51
CA ILE A 59 -10.67 31.15 -10.96
C ILE A 59 -10.05 32.54 -11.14
N THR A 60 -9.07 32.87 -10.32
CA THR A 60 -8.27 34.10 -10.43
C THR A 60 -7.05 33.86 -11.31
N ALA A 61 -6.27 34.91 -11.58
CA ALA A 61 -4.99 34.77 -12.27
C ALA A 61 -3.95 33.94 -11.47
N TYR A 62 -4.19 33.71 -10.17
CA TYR A 62 -3.23 33.15 -9.22
C TYR A 62 -3.75 31.96 -8.42
N GLY A 63 -4.90 31.41 -8.81
CA GLY A 63 -5.45 30.21 -8.20
C GLY A 63 -6.98 30.21 -8.17
N LYS A 64 -7.54 29.14 -7.64
CA LYS A 64 -8.96 28.97 -7.40
C LYS A 64 -9.32 29.54 -6.03
N ALA A 65 -10.18 30.55 -6.00
CA ALA A 65 -10.93 30.89 -4.80
C ALA A 65 -12.16 29.95 -4.72
N VAL A 66 -12.18 29.06 -3.73
CA VAL A 66 -13.23 28.04 -3.59
C VAL A 66 -14.61 28.66 -3.31
N SER A 67 -15.70 27.95 -3.65
CA SER A 67 -17.05 28.49 -3.41
C SER A 67 -17.34 28.70 -1.92
N PRO A 68 -18.36 29.50 -1.57
CA PRO A 68 -18.79 29.67 -0.18
C PRO A 68 -19.06 28.35 0.55
N THR A 69 -19.65 27.34 -0.11
CA THR A 69 -19.91 26.03 0.50
C THR A 69 -18.61 25.29 0.82
N THR A 70 -17.66 25.23 -0.13
CA THR A 70 -16.35 24.60 0.10
C THR A 70 -15.58 25.33 1.20
N ALA A 71 -15.64 26.68 1.23
CA ALA A 71 -15.02 27.46 2.30
C ALA A 71 -15.65 27.16 3.67
N ALA A 72 -16.96 26.94 3.75
CA ALA A 72 -17.62 26.53 4.98
C ALA A 72 -17.22 25.12 5.43
N GLN A 73 -17.02 24.18 4.50
CA GLN A 73 -16.56 22.81 4.80
C GLN A 73 -15.16 22.78 5.43
N CYS A 74 -14.32 23.78 5.19
CA CYS A 74 -13.03 23.91 5.88
C CYS A 74 -13.18 24.00 7.41
N ALA A 75 -14.33 24.47 7.91
CA ALA A 75 -14.61 24.54 9.35
C ALA A 75 -14.83 23.17 10.01
N GLU A 76 -15.03 22.10 9.22
CA GLU A 76 -15.17 20.73 9.74
C GLU A 76 -13.83 20.12 10.18
N ASP A 77 -12.71 20.74 9.81
CA ASP A 77 -11.39 20.38 10.31
C ASP A 77 -11.17 21.02 11.69
N PRO A 78 -11.22 20.20 12.78
CA PRO A 78 -11.28 20.73 14.12
C PRO A 78 -9.99 21.43 14.55
N ASP A 79 -8.83 20.91 14.13
CA ASP A 79 -7.55 21.50 14.49
C ASP A 79 -7.27 22.74 13.64
N ARG A 80 -7.66 22.75 12.36
CA ARG A 80 -7.61 23.96 11.51
C ARG A 80 -8.32 25.12 12.18
N GLY A 81 -9.59 24.95 12.57
CA GLY A 81 -10.34 26.01 13.26
C GLY A 81 -9.72 26.39 14.61
N ARG A 82 -9.45 25.40 15.46
CA ARG A 82 -8.94 25.63 16.82
C ARG A 82 -7.61 26.38 16.84
N VAL A 83 -6.61 25.89 16.10
CA VAL A 83 -5.25 26.44 16.15
C VAL A 83 -5.21 27.81 15.49
N PHE A 84 -5.97 28.03 14.41
CA PHE A 84 -6.09 29.36 13.81
C PHE A 84 -6.73 30.38 14.75
N ILE A 85 -7.84 30.05 15.39
CA ILE A 85 -8.54 30.94 16.32
C ILE A 85 -7.65 31.25 17.54
N GLN A 86 -6.96 30.24 18.09
CA GLN A 86 -6.02 30.43 19.20
C GLN A 86 -4.84 31.34 18.82
N GLY A 87 -4.20 31.06 17.68
CA GLY A 87 -3.07 31.87 17.21
C GLY A 87 -3.48 33.30 16.87
N LEU A 88 -4.63 33.49 16.23
CA LEU A 88 -5.16 34.82 15.94
C LEU A 88 -5.52 35.59 17.22
N PHE A 89 -6.14 34.95 18.21
CA PHE A 89 -6.41 35.56 19.51
C PHE A 89 -5.12 36.05 20.17
N GLN A 90 -4.09 35.20 20.22
CA GLN A 90 -2.80 35.59 20.79
C GLN A 90 -2.15 36.75 20.01
N ALA A 91 -2.24 36.74 18.69
CA ALA A 91 -1.74 37.85 17.86
C ALA A 91 -2.45 39.18 18.15
N ILE A 92 -3.76 39.16 18.35
CA ILE A 92 -4.54 40.35 18.72
C ILE A 92 -4.13 40.85 20.11
N VAL A 93 -4.02 39.94 21.10
CA VAL A 93 -3.59 40.29 22.46
C VAL A 93 -2.20 40.94 22.46
N ASP A 94 -1.25 40.38 21.71
CA ASP A 94 0.11 40.91 21.64
C ASP A 94 0.14 42.30 20.99
N GLN A 95 -0.69 42.57 19.97
CA GLN A 95 -0.79 43.90 19.36
C GLN A 95 -1.43 44.92 20.31
N LEU A 96 -2.47 44.53 21.06
CA LEU A 96 -3.07 45.38 22.09
C LEU A 96 -2.10 45.74 23.21
N GLN A 97 -1.20 44.83 23.59
CA GLN A 97 -0.16 45.12 24.58
C GLN A 97 0.87 46.14 24.07
N GLN A 98 1.11 46.20 22.76
CA GLN A 98 2.04 47.16 22.17
C GLN A 98 1.47 48.57 22.08
N ASP A 99 0.16 48.70 21.85
CA ASP A 99 -0.53 49.99 21.78
C ASP A 99 -1.98 49.89 22.29
N PRO A 100 -2.19 49.99 23.62
CA PRO A 100 -3.49 49.73 24.23
C PRO A 100 -4.54 50.81 23.98
N ASN A 101 -4.14 51.96 23.40
CA ASN A 101 -5.01 53.12 23.24
C ASN A 101 -5.72 53.17 21.89
N ARG A 102 -5.52 52.19 21.02
CA ARG A 102 -6.19 52.09 19.72
C ARG A 102 -6.59 50.64 19.42
N PRO A 103 -7.64 50.42 18.61
CA PRO A 103 -7.98 49.09 18.17
C PRO A 103 -6.89 48.52 17.26
N VAL A 104 -6.71 47.20 17.35
CA VAL A 104 -5.95 46.40 16.38
C VAL A 104 -6.71 46.43 15.06
N LYS A 105 -6.03 46.83 13.99
CA LYS A 105 -6.58 46.82 12.63
C LYS A 105 -6.26 45.48 11.97
N LEU A 106 -7.27 44.63 11.79
CA LEU A 106 -7.15 43.32 11.16
C LEU A 106 -7.75 43.37 9.75
N LEU A 107 -6.97 43.00 8.74
CA LEU A 107 -7.52 42.62 7.44
C LEU A 107 -7.78 41.12 7.43
N TYR A 108 -9.00 40.71 7.12
CA TYR A 108 -9.35 39.30 6.93
C TYR A 108 -9.70 39.06 5.45
N ALA A 109 -8.75 38.49 4.71
CA ALA A 109 -8.90 38.12 3.31
C ALA A 109 -9.37 36.66 3.17
N GLY A 110 -10.38 36.43 2.33
CA GLY A 110 -11.03 35.13 2.19
C GLY A 110 -11.83 34.77 3.44
N THR A 111 -12.81 35.61 3.79
CA THR A 111 -13.60 35.43 5.01
C THR A 111 -14.41 34.14 5.02
N GLY A 112 -14.80 33.66 3.82
CA GLY A 112 -15.84 32.66 3.67
C GLY A 112 -17.19 33.15 4.21
N PRO A 113 -18.24 32.33 4.12
CA PRO A 113 -19.59 32.74 4.51
C PRO A 113 -19.80 32.83 6.01
N LEU A 114 -18.92 32.20 6.81
CA LEU A 114 -19.02 32.15 8.26
C LEU A 114 -18.15 33.19 8.97
N GLY A 115 -17.16 33.77 8.28
CA GLY A 115 -16.08 34.51 8.94
C GLY A 115 -15.42 33.68 10.04
N TRP A 116 -15.28 32.37 9.80
CA TRP A 116 -15.13 31.33 10.83
C TRP A 116 -14.01 31.59 11.85
N LEU A 117 -12.88 32.11 11.38
CA LEU A 117 -11.71 32.36 12.21
C LEU A 117 -11.82 33.63 13.07
N VAL A 118 -12.70 34.56 12.70
CA VAL A 118 -12.83 35.88 13.32
C VAL A 118 -14.12 36.00 14.14
N LEU A 119 -15.24 35.46 13.65
CA LEU A 119 -16.56 35.62 14.27
C LEU A 119 -16.59 35.28 15.77
N PRO A 120 -15.98 34.16 16.25
CA PRO A 120 -15.95 33.87 17.68
C PRO A 120 -15.17 34.93 18.47
N LEU A 121 -14.07 35.46 17.92
CA LEU A 121 -13.24 36.46 18.58
C LEU A 121 -13.91 37.83 18.67
N LEU A 122 -14.85 38.14 17.75
CA LEU A 122 -15.65 39.37 17.84
C LEU A 122 -16.54 39.40 19.09
N THR A 123 -16.87 38.25 19.68
CA THR A 123 -17.58 38.22 20.97
C THR A 123 -16.65 38.43 22.17
N VAL A 124 -15.35 38.18 22.01
CA VAL A 124 -14.35 38.25 23.09
C VAL A 124 -13.72 39.64 23.18
N PHE A 125 -13.46 40.29 22.05
CA PHE A 125 -12.93 41.65 21.98
C PHE A 125 -14.04 42.68 21.77
N ASP A 126 -13.79 43.94 22.11
CA ASP A 126 -14.68 45.05 21.76
C ASP A 126 -14.19 45.94 20.60
N ALA A 127 -15.06 46.85 20.13
CA ALA A 127 -14.76 47.73 19.01
C ALA A 127 -13.60 48.70 19.28
N SER A 128 -13.26 48.96 20.55
CA SER A 128 -12.08 49.72 20.95
C SER A 128 -10.80 48.89 20.90
N GLN A 129 -10.92 47.56 20.92
CA GLN A 129 -9.82 46.60 20.88
C GLN A 129 -9.57 46.03 19.47
N LEU A 130 -10.62 45.81 18.67
CA LEU A 130 -10.50 45.15 17.36
C LEU A 130 -11.41 45.81 16.32
N GLN A 131 -10.81 46.13 15.17
CA GLN A 131 -11.51 46.61 13.98
C GLN A 131 -11.08 45.77 12.77
N VAL A 132 -12.06 45.13 12.12
CA VAL A 132 -11.83 44.19 11.03
C VAL A 132 -12.28 44.77 9.69
N THR A 133 -11.40 44.72 8.70
CA THR A 133 -11.76 44.89 7.29
C THR A 133 -11.99 43.49 6.70
N ALA A 134 -13.23 43.20 6.33
CA ALA A 134 -13.64 41.91 5.76
C ALA A 134 -13.53 41.96 4.24
N LEU A 135 -12.66 41.13 3.66
CA LEU A 135 -12.36 41.07 2.23
C LEU A 135 -12.64 39.67 1.69
N ASP A 136 -13.54 39.55 0.73
CA ASP A 136 -13.81 38.29 0.04
C ASP A 136 -14.18 38.56 -1.42
N ILE A 137 -13.87 37.63 -2.31
CA ILE A 137 -14.20 37.75 -3.73
C ILE A 137 -15.67 37.42 -3.99
N HIS A 138 -16.30 36.62 -3.12
CA HIS A 138 -17.67 36.19 -3.25
C HIS A 138 -18.61 37.12 -2.46
N PRO A 139 -19.53 37.86 -3.12
CA PRO A 139 -20.47 38.74 -2.43
C PRO A 139 -21.40 37.96 -1.47
N GLN A 140 -21.72 36.70 -1.79
CA GLN A 140 -22.50 35.82 -0.94
C GLN A 140 -21.79 35.55 0.40
N SER A 141 -20.48 35.32 0.38
CA SER A 141 -19.69 35.09 1.61
C SER A 141 -19.78 36.30 2.55
N LEU A 142 -19.58 37.51 2.00
CA LEU A 142 -19.66 38.74 2.79
C LEU A 142 -21.06 38.98 3.33
N GLN A 143 -22.10 38.75 2.53
CA GLN A 143 -23.48 38.95 2.97
C GLN A 143 -23.86 37.97 4.10
N SER A 144 -23.46 36.69 3.99
CA SER A 144 -23.65 35.70 5.05
C SER A 144 -22.91 36.08 6.32
N PHE A 145 -21.63 36.48 6.22
CA PHE A 145 -20.84 36.88 7.39
C PHE A 145 -21.40 38.16 8.03
N LYS A 146 -21.84 39.13 7.24
CA LYS A 146 -22.53 40.34 7.72
C LYS A 146 -23.80 40.01 8.47
N THR A 147 -24.59 39.07 7.98
CA THR A 147 -25.82 38.61 8.62
C THR A 147 -25.52 37.99 10.00
N LEU A 148 -24.44 37.21 10.12
CA LEU A 148 -24.00 36.65 11.39
C LEU A 148 -23.52 37.73 12.37
N THR A 149 -22.73 38.70 11.93
CA THR A 149 -22.24 39.77 12.82
C THR A 149 -23.37 40.67 13.33
N GLU A 150 -24.38 40.95 12.50
CA GLU A 150 -25.60 41.65 12.91
C GLU A 150 -26.41 40.82 13.91
N TYR A 151 -26.61 39.53 13.62
CA TYR A 151 -27.35 38.60 14.47
C TYR A 151 -26.75 38.48 15.87
N PHE A 152 -25.43 38.41 15.99
CA PHE A 152 -24.73 38.35 17.28
C PHE A 152 -24.46 39.73 17.90
N ALA A 153 -24.91 40.83 17.27
CA ALA A 153 -24.66 42.20 17.71
C ALA A 153 -23.18 42.51 17.95
N VAL A 154 -22.34 42.14 16.97
CA VAL A 154 -20.88 42.38 16.94
C VAL A 154 -20.41 43.10 15.67
N ALA A 155 -21.34 43.61 14.86
CA ALA A 155 -21.05 44.32 13.61
C ALA A 155 -20.28 45.65 13.80
N ASP A 156 -20.29 46.23 15.00
CA ASP A 156 -19.54 47.44 15.39
C ASP A 156 -18.00 47.24 15.41
N ARG A 157 -17.53 46.00 15.31
CA ARG A 157 -16.12 45.64 15.14
C ARG A 157 -15.70 45.44 13.68
N ILE A 158 -16.63 45.59 12.73
CA ILE A 158 -16.32 45.53 11.30
C ILE A 158 -16.24 46.96 10.76
N SER A 159 -15.04 47.37 10.36
CA SER A 159 -14.81 48.71 9.82
C SER A 159 -15.25 48.84 8.37
N GLU A 160 -15.10 47.77 7.58
CA GLU A 160 -15.36 47.79 6.14
C GLU A 160 -15.68 46.40 5.60
N TRP A 161 -16.55 46.35 4.59
CA TRP A 161 -16.90 45.16 3.82
C TRP A 161 -16.45 45.36 2.37
N VAL A 162 -15.50 44.56 1.91
CA VAL A 162 -14.86 44.72 0.61
C VAL A 162 -15.09 43.47 -0.24
N CYS A 163 -15.84 43.63 -1.33
CA CYS A 163 -16.02 42.57 -2.33
C CYS A 163 -15.00 42.75 -3.45
N ALA A 164 -13.84 42.08 -3.34
CA ALA A 164 -12.77 42.20 -4.31
C ALA A 164 -11.86 40.96 -4.33
N ASP A 165 -11.10 40.79 -5.40
CA ASP A 165 -10.02 39.80 -5.48
C ASP A 165 -8.87 40.24 -4.58
N ALA A 166 -8.59 39.46 -3.53
CA ALA A 166 -7.53 39.74 -2.57
C ALA A 166 -6.12 39.71 -3.17
N THR A 167 -5.94 39.16 -4.38
CA THR A 167 -4.67 39.19 -5.12
C THR A 167 -4.46 40.51 -5.88
N LEU A 168 -5.51 41.31 -6.05
CA LEU A 168 -5.49 42.54 -6.87
C LEU A 168 -6.02 43.78 -6.14
N TRP A 169 -6.58 43.63 -4.93
CA TRP A 169 -7.26 44.70 -4.23
C TRP A 169 -6.30 45.84 -3.84
N HIS A 170 -6.63 47.05 -4.25
CA HIS A 170 -5.90 48.28 -3.94
C HIS A 170 -6.86 49.32 -3.34
N PRO A 171 -6.87 49.49 -2.01
CA PRO A 171 -7.71 50.49 -1.35
C PRO A 171 -7.19 51.92 -1.48
N GLU A 172 -8.12 52.87 -1.62
CA GLU A 172 -7.85 54.32 -1.61
C GLU A 172 -8.77 55.03 -0.59
N PRO A 173 -8.23 55.69 0.45
CA PRO A 173 -6.81 55.86 0.76
C PRO A 173 -6.15 54.56 1.24
N ARG A 174 -4.83 54.43 1.05
CA ARG A 174 -4.05 53.26 1.45
C ARG A 174 -4.04 53.06 2.98
N PRO A 175 -4.70 52.02 3.51
CA PRO A 175 -4.75 51.73 4.94
C PRO A 175 -3.47 51.01 5.38
N THR A 176 -3.27 50.98 6.69
CA THR A 176 -2.24 50.17 7.36
C THR A 176 -2.89 49.24 8.37
N PHE A 177 -2.55 47.95 8.31
CA PHE A 177 -3.07 46.90 9.18
C PHE A 177 -2.00 46.39 10.14
N ASP A 178 -2.40 46.07 11.37
CA ASP A 178 -1.54 45.42 12.36
C ASP A 178 -1.45 43.91 12.12
N LEU A 179 -2.53 43.32 11.60
CA LEU A 179 -2.61 41.91 11.26
C LEU A 179 -3.26 41.74 9.88
N ILE A 180 -2.72 40.84 9.07
CA ILE A 180 -3.38 40.37 7.84
C ILE A 180 -3.56 38.87 7.96
N LEU A 181 -4.81 38.43 8.00
CA LEU A 181 -5.22 37.04 8.07
C LEU A 181 -5.68 36.58 6.68
N SER A 182 -5.11 35.47 6.20
CA SER A 182 -5.68 34.72 5.08
C SER A 182 -5.43 33.24 5.28
N GLU A 183 -6.46 32.46 5.00
CA GLU A 183 -6.47 31.00 5.07
C GLU A 183 -7.15 30.46 3.80
N THR A 184 -6.65 30.92 2.66
CA THR A 184 -7.11 30.61 1.30
C THR A 184 -6.14 29.65 0.67
N MET A 185 -5.97 28.50 1.31
CA MET A 185 -4.90 27.56 1.01
C MET A 185 -5.34 26.10 1.06
N LYS A 186 -4.56 25.31 0.34
CA LYS A 186 -4.52 23.86 0.40
C LYS A 186 -3.13 23.41 0.86
N HIS A 187 -2.99 22.15 1.26
CA HIS A 187 -1.68 21.54 1.52
C HIS A 187 -0.72 21.80 0.35
N LEU A 188 0.56 22.03 0.67
CA LEU A 188 1.59 22.47 -0.27
C LEU A 188 1.31 23.80 -0.98
N LEU A 189 0.35 24.61 -0.53
CA LEU A 189 -0.02 25.87 -1.18
C LEU A 189 -0.43 25.70 -2.65
N GLN A 190 -0.89 24.51 -3.04
CA GLN A 190 -1.33 24.26 -4.41
C GLN A 190 -2.77 24.75 -4.61
N GLN A 191 -3.15 24.96 -5.86
CA GLN A 191 -4.49 25.30 -6.36
C GLN A 191 -5.08 26.63 -5.89
N GLU A 192 -4.85 27.06 -4.64
CA GLU A 192 -5.46 28.24 -4.03
C GLU A 192 -4.46 29.40 -3.89
N PRO A 193 -4.92 30.67 -3.95
CA PRO A 193 -4.06 31.84 -4.17
C PRO A 193 -3.32 32.37 -2.92
N GLN A 194 -3.04 31.54 -1.90
CA GLN A 194 -2.42 32.00 -0.64
C GLN A 194 -1.08 32.73 -0.83
N VAL A 195 -0.21 32.22 -1.70
CA VAL A 195 1.12 32.83 -1.95
C VAL A 195 0.94 34.25 -2.50
N GLU A 196 0.03 34.42 -3.46
CA GLU A 196 -0.21 35.73 -4.07
C GLU A 196 -0.97 36.68 -3.14
N ILE A 197 -1.95 36.18 -2.39
CA ILE A 197 -2.67 37.01 -1.41
C ILE A 197 -1.69 37.59 -0.39
N PHE A 198 -0.73 36.80 0.08
CA PHE A 198 0.27 37.30 1.03
C PHE A 198 1.34 38.18 0.38
N SER A 199 1.87 37.83 -0.79
CA SER A 199 2.84 38.68 -1.49
C SER A 199 2.24 40.05 -1.84
N HIS A 200 0.98 40.08 -2.25
CA HIS A 200 0.27 41.32 -2.58
C HIS A 200 -0.10 42.13 -1.34
N LEU A 201 -0.82 41.54 -0.37
CA LEU A 201 -1.40 42.29 0.75
C LEU A 201 -0.38 42.70 1.81
N GLN A 202 0.80 42.05 1.91
CA GLN A 202 1.81 42.40 2.92
C GLN A 202 2.22 43.88 2.87
N GLN A 203 2.07 44.52 1.71
CA GLN A 203 2.38 45.93 1.50
C GLN A 203 1.48 46.90 2.29
N PHE A 204 0.37 46.41 2.85
CA PHE A 204 -0.54 47.14 3.72
C PHE A 204 -0.29 46.85 5.20
N LEU A 205 0.70 46.04 5.55
CA LEU A 205 1.11 45.85 6.94
C LEU A 205 1.78 47.11 7.48
N SER A 206 1.49 47.42 8.75
CA SER A 206 2.30 48.34 9.53
C SER A 206 3.71 47.78 9.72
N ALA A 207 4.66 48.63 10.12
CA ALA A 207 6.05 48.22 10.34
C ALA A 207 6.17 47.03 11.32
N LYS A 208 5.33 47.00 12.36
CA LYS A 208 5.25 45.92 13.35
C LYS A 208 4.19 44.86 13.03
N GLY A 209 3.47 45.02 11.93
CA GLY A 209 2.38 44.15 11.55
C GLY A 209 2.82 42.74 11.19
N GLN A 210 1.94 41.77 11.38
CA GLN A 210 2.19 40.35 11.17
C GLN A 210 1.22 39.75 10.16
N LEU A 211 1.68 38.76 9.40
CA LEU A 211 0.82 37.85 8.65
C LEU A 211 0.31 36.75 9.57
N ILE A 212 -0.91 36.29 9.35
CA ILE A 212 -1.51 35.13 10.01
C ILE A 212 -2.00 34.16 8.93
N PRO A 213 -1.37 32.99 8.74
CA PRO A 213 -0.28 32.44 9.57
C PRO A 213 1.06 33.21 9.43
N GLN A 214 1.88 33.20 10.50
CA GLN A 214 3.22 33.81 10.48
C GLN A 214 4.16 33.13 9.47
N GLN A 215 4.05 31.81 9.36
CA GLN A 215 4.78 31.07 8.34
C GLN A 215 4.13 29.73 7.98
N ILE A 216 4.30 29.34 6.72
CA ILE A 216 3.92 28.03 6.17
C ILE A 216 5.19 27.38 5.63
N LYS A 217 5.61 26.27 6.26
CA LYS A 217 6.83 25.54 5.94
C LYS A 217 6.50 24.35 5.06
N LEU A 218 7.17 24.27 3.91
CA LEU A 218 7.04 23.17 2.97
C LEU A 218 8.38 22.45 2.91
N ASP A 219 8.36 21.14 3.16
CA ASP A 219 9.57 20.31 3.28
C ASP A 219 9.48 19.06 2.42
N ALA A 220 10.63 18.59 1.93
CA ALA A 220 10.76 17.39 1.10
C ALA A 220 11.58 16.30 1.77
N TRP A 221 11.13 15.06 1.60
CA TRP A 221 11.72 13.86 2.15
C TRP A 221 11.76 12.76 1.09
N LEU A 222 12.79 11.93 1.14
CA LEU A 222 12.83 10.67 0.44
C LEU A 222 12.37 9.56 1.39
N GLU A 223 11.38 8.78 0.97
CA GLU A 223 10.84 7.65 1.72
C GLU A 223 11.08 6.34 0.98
N TRP A 224 11.51 5.31 1.69
CA TRP A 224 11.55 3.94 1.18
C TRP A 224 11.28 2.94 2.29
N ARG A 225 11.06 1.67 1.95
CA ARG A 225 10.90 0.59 2.93
C ARG A 225 12.17 -0.21 3.09
N GLU A 226 12.49 -0.55 4.33
CA GLU A 226 13.55 -1.48 4.70
C GLU A 226 13.06 -2.36 5.85
N HIS A 227 13.02 -3.69 5.64
CA HIS A 227 12.45 -4.66 6.59
C HIS A 227 11.03 -4.27 7.07
N ASP A 228 10.16 -3.85 6.13
CA ASP A 228 8.81 -3.34 6.36
C ASP A 228 8.68 -2.07 7.23
N LYS A 229 9.80 -1.42 7.53
CA LYS A 229 9.81 -0.13 8.22
C LYS A 229 10.07 1.01 7.23
N PRO A 230 9.31 2.11 7.29
CA PRO A 230 9.60 3.29 6.50
C PRO A 230 10.91 3.91 6.98
N GLN A 231 11.79 4.18 6.02
CA GLN A 231 13.00 4.98 6.19
C GLN A 231 12.73 6.34 5.57
N LEU A 232 13.07 7.39 6.31
CA LEU A 232 12.90 8.77 5.88
C LEU A 232 14.26 9.45 5.83
N HIS A 233 14.53 10.13 4.72
CA HIS A 233 15.69 10.97 4.55
C HIS A 233 15.25 12.39 4.20
N TYR A 234 15.61 13.35 5.04
CA TYR A 234 15.28 14.75 4.81
C TYR A 234 16.09 15.30 3.64
N LEU A 235 15.43 15.80 2.60
CA LEU A 235 16.11 16.41 1.44
C LEU A 235 16.36 17.90 1.67
N GLY A 236 15.41 18.58 2.31
CA GLY A 236 15.47 20.02 2.55
C GLY A 236 14.11 20.69 2.40
N PRO A 237 14.04 22.01 2.64
CA PRO A 237 12.83 22.77 2.42
C PRO A 237 12.55 22.93 0.92
N LEU A 238 11.28 23.01 0.55
CA LEU A 238 10.85 23.64 -0.71
C LEU A 238 10.97 25.15 -0.54
N PHE A 239 10.14 25.72 0.32
CA PHE A 239 10.30 27.10 0.80
C PHE A 239 9.46 27.31 2.06
N THR A 240 9.63 28.46 2.69
CA THR A 240 8.78 28.91 3.79
C THR A 240 8.07 30.20 3.40
N LEU A 241 6.74 30.16 3.23
CA LEU A 241 5.95 31.36 3.00
C LEU A 241 5.85 32.13 4.31
N ASN A 242 6.57 33.23 4.43
CA ASN A 242 6.57 34.14 5.58
C ASN A 242 6.67 35.59 5.08
N LYS A 243 6.63 36.56 6.01
CA LYS A 243 6.69 38.00 5.67
C LYS A 243 7.91 38.38 4.81
N GLN A 244 9.06 37.74 5.05
CA GLN A 244 10.27 38.01 4.26
C GLN A 244 10.10 37.56 2.81
N LEU A 245 9.74 36.28 2.58
CA LEU A 245 9.53 35.76 1.23
C LEU A 245 8.43 36.55 0.50
N CYS A 246 7.34 36.89 1.19
CA CYS A 246 6.26 37.69 0.60
C CYS A 246 6.76 39.07 0.12
N GLY A 247 7.65 39.71 0.88
CA GLY A 247 8.28 40.97 0.47
C GLY A 247 9.21 40.83 -0.74
N GLU A 248 9.96 39.73 -0.83
CA GLU A 248 10.79 39.40 -1.99
C GLU A 248 9.93 39.17 -3.25
N LEU A 249 8.84 38.42 -3.12
CA LEU A 249 7.89 38.16 -4.21
C LEU A 249 7.20 39.45 -4.69
N ALA A 250 6.82 40.33 -3.77
CA ALA A 250 6.16 41.60 -4.08
C ALA A 250 7.01 42.53 -4.97
N VAL A 251 8.34 42.41 -4.92
CA VAL A 251 9.27 43.16 -5.78
C VAL A 251 9.72 42.37 -7.02
N GLY A 252 9.09 41.23 -7.29
CA GLY A 252 9.36 40.38 -8.46
C GLY A 252 10.53 39.41 -8.29
N ASN A 253 11.07 39.23 -7.08
CA ASN A 253 12.13 38.25 -6.85
C ASN A 253 11.54 36.85 -6.59
N LEU A 254 11.55 36.00 -7.62
CA LEU A 254 11.00 34.64 -7.57
C LEU A 254 12.02 33.56 -7.15
N SER A 255 13.26 33.94 -6.79
CA SER A 255 14.33 32.95 -6.51
C SER A 255 13.98 32.00 -5.36
N GLY A 256 13.19 32.46 -4.39
CA GLY A 256 12.74 31.66 -3.23
C GLY A 256 11.68 30.61 -3.55
N LEU A 257 11.15 30.56 -4.78
CA LEU A 257 10.14 29.59 -5.23
C LEU A 257 10.73 28.40 -6.00
N SER A 258 12.05 28.31 -6.10
CA SER A 258 12.74 27.23 -6.80
C SER A 258 13.95 26.78 -6.02
N GLY A 259 14.36 25.54 -6.23
CA GLY A 259 15.54 25.00 -5.57
C GLY A 259 15.88 23.61 -6.07
N GLN A 260 16.87 23.02 -5.42
CA GLN A 260 17.35 21.71 -5.77
C GLN A 260 17.91 20.98 -4.55
N TRP A 261 17.73 19.66 -4.53
CA TRP A 261 18.26 18.78 -3.50
C TRP A 261 19.17 17.74 -4.14
N PRO A 262 20.43 17.64 -3.70
CA PRO A 262 21.23 16.48 -4.02
C PRO A 262 20.60 15.25 -3.36
N LEU A 263 20.41 14.19 -4.13
CA LEU A 263 20.00 12.91 -3.59
C LEU A 263 21.17 12.26 -2.85
N PRO A 264 20.92 11.58 -1.73
CA PRO A 264 21.96 10.78 -1.10
C PRO A 264 22.43 9.67 -2.05
N ASP A 265 23.59 9.10 -1.74
CA ASP A 265 23.97 7.83 -2.34
C ASP A 265 23.20 6.69 -1.67
N PHE A 266 22.58 5.82 -2.47
CA PHE A 266 21.82 4.66 -2.01
C PHE A 266 21.75 3.61 -3.13
N GLU A 267 21.66 2.33 -2.78
CA GLU A 267 21.46 1.30 -3.80
C GLU A 267 20.13 1.52 -4.53
N PRO A 268 20.11 1.52 -5.89
CA PRO A 268 18.92 1.74 -6.70
C PRO A 268 17.74 0.89 -6.26
N ARG A 269 16.62 1.55 -6.00
CA ARG A 269 15.37 0.95 -5.54
C ARG A 269 14.21 1.91 -5.78
N PRO A 270 12.96 1.44 -5.74
CA PRO A 270 11.80 2.32 -5.73
C PRO A 270 11.74 3.14 -4.44
N VAL A 271 11.54 4.45 -4.61
CA VAL A 271 11.45 5.44 -3.53
C VAL A 271 10.27 6.38 -3.77
N ASP A 272 9.78 6.98 -2.71
CA ASP A 272 8.69 7.95 -2.73
C ASP A 272 9.25 9.33 -2.35
N LEU A 273 8.89 10.37 -3.11
CA LEU A 273 9.14 11.75 -2.73
C LEU A 273 7.96 12.24 -1.88
N LYS A 274 8.16 12.32 -0.57
CA LYS A 274 7.18 12.80 0.41
C LYS A 274 7.35 14.30 0.62
N LEU A 275 6.24 15.03 0.55
CA LEU A 275 6.17 16.48 0.71
C LEU A 275 5.27 16.81 1.90
N THR A 276 5.74 17.63 2.82
CA THR A 276 5.04 17.96 4.07
C THR A 276 4.74 19.45 4.16
N THR A 277 3.70 19.80 4.93
CA THR A 277 3.29 21.18 5.21
C THR A 277 3.11 21.33 6.72
N ASP A 278 3.81 22.28 7.31
CA ASP A 278 3.65 22.73 8.69
C ASP A 278 3.27 24.21 8.70
N ILE A 279 2.27 24.60 9.49
CA ILE A 279 1.76 25.98 9.53
C ILE A 279 1.93 26.51 10.95
N GLN A 280 2.72 27.57 11.11
CA GLN A 280 2.73 28.37 12.32
C GLN A 280 1.70 29.47 12.18
N VAL A 281 0.56 29.33 12.85
CA VAL A 281 -0.46 30.39 12.86
C VAL A 281 0.13 31.63 13.53
N TYR A 282 0.55 31.50 14.79
CA TYR A 282 1.21 32.56 15.54
C TYR A 282 1.91 32.00 16.79
N GLY A 283 3.14 32.43 17.07
CA GLY A 283 3.85 32.05 18.29
C GLY A 283 3.99 30.53 18.45
N THR A 284 3.43 29.96 19.51
CA THR A 284 3.49 28.51 19.78
C THR A 284 2.36 27.71 19.11
N HIS A 285 1.45 28.36 18.39
CA HIS A 285 0.30 27.71 17.75
C HIS A 285 0.69 27.17 16.36
N TRP A 286 0.87 25.85 16.28
CA TRP A 286 1.28 25.14 15.07
C TRP A 286 0.24 24.09 14.66
N LEU A 287 -0.02 24.00 13.36
CA LEU A 287 -0.53 22.80 12.72
C LEU A 287 0.65 22.03 12.12
N ARG A 288 0.82 20.80 12.59
CA ARG A 288 1.88 19.89 12.17
C ARG A 288 1.35 18.78 11.27
N GLU A 289 2.26 18.04 10.66
CA GLU A 289 1.98 16.86 9.85
C GLU A 289 0.83 16.01 10.41
N ASN A 290 -0.15 15.66 9.56
CA ASN A 290 -1.32 14.82 9.86
C ASN A 290 -2.31 15.36 10.90
N GLN A 291 -2.22 16.63 11.32
CA GLN A 291 -3.20 17.24 12.24
C GLN A 291 -4.39 17.88 11.53
N SER A 292 -4.22 18.31 10.28
CA SER A 292 -5.25 18.99 9.49
C SER A 292 -5.19 18.51 8.03
N GLN A 293 -6.28 18.67 7.28
CA GLN A 293 -6.31 18.49 5.83
C GLN A 293 -5.26 19.34 5.08
N LEU A 294 -4.81 20.45 5.69
CA LEU A 294 -3.74 21.32 5.20
C LEU A 294 -2.34 20.73 5.40
N THR A 295 -2.18 19.79 6.33
CA THR A 295 -0.89 19.23 6.74
C THR A 295 -0.77 17.72 6.48
N ILE A 296 -1.71 17.16 5.69
CA ILE A 296 -1.60 15.79 5.18
C ILE A 296 -0.46 15.74 4.15
N PRO A 297 0.54 14.86 4.30
CA PRO A 297 1.63 14.71 3.34
C PRO A 297 1.13 14.33 1.95
N ARG A 298 1.88 14.76 0.93
CA ARG A 298 1.68 14.34 -0.46
C ARG A 298 2.88 13.59 -0.96
N TYR A 299 2.64 12.67 -1.89
CA TYR A 299 3.66 11.73 -2.37
C TYR A 299 3.72 11.72 -3.89
N LYS A 300 4.93 11.68 -4.44
CA LYS A 300 5.18 11.11 -5.77
C LYS A 300 5.81 9.73 -5.55
N SER A 301 5.01 8.67 -5.73
CA SER A 301 5.39 7.31 -5.34
C SER A 301 6.00 6.48 -6.46
N GLY A 302 6.80 5.48 -6.07
CA GLY A 302 7.33 4.45 -6.97
C GLY A 302 8.33 4.99 -7.98
N LEU A 303 9.12 5.99 -7.61
CA LEU A 303 10.15 6.60 -8.46
C LEU A 303 11.42 5.74 -8.42
N MET A 304 12.08 5.56 -9.57
CA MET A 304 13.42 4.98 -9.65
C MET A 304 14.45 6.09 -9.82
N LEU A 305 14.65 6.90 -8.77
CA LEU A 305 15.58 8.04 -8.84
C LEU A 305 17.03 7.58 -8.97
N VAL A 306 17.83 8.30 -9.76
CA VAL A 306 19.27 8.05 -9.90
C VAL A 306 19.98 8.51 -8.61
N PRO A 307 20.63 7.60 -7.85
CA PRO A 307 21.35 7.98 -6.63
C PRO A 307 22.47 8.99 -6.92
N GLY A 308 22.71 9.93 -6.00
CA GLY A 308 23.68 11.01 -6.18
C GLY A 308 23.33 12.06 -7.24
N SER A 309 22.20 11.91 -7.96
CA SER A 309 21.69 12.94 -8.86
C SER A 309 20.98 14.08 -8.10
N VAL A 310 20.31 14.98 -8.81
CA VAL A 310 19.65 16.15 -8.23
C VAL A 310 18.16 16.10 -8.54
N VAL A 311 17.33 16.40 -7.54
CA VAL A 311 15.91 16.72 -7.72
C VAL A 311 15.78 18.23 -7.70
N GLN A 312 15.31 18.82 -8.79
CA GLN A 312 14.99 20.24 -8.89
C GLN A 312 13.49 20.43 -8.72
N PHE A 313 13.09 21.53 -8.09
CA PHE A 313 11.69 21.91 -7.97
C PHE A 313 11.50 23.39 -8.31
N GLN A 314 10.31 23.72 -8.78
CA GLN A 314 9.84 25.08 -8.98
C GLN A 314 8.36 25.15 -8.64
N TYR A 315 7.97 26.12 -7.81
CA TYR A 315 6.58 26.45 -7.58
C TYR A 315 6.10 27.39 -8.67
N GLN A 316 5.15 26.93 -9.48
CA GLN A 316 4.53 27.73 -10.52
C GLN A 316 3.38 28.53 -9.92
N GLN A 317 3.42 29.84 -10.11
CA GLN A 317 2.25 30.69 -9.90
C GLN A 317 1.38 30.71 -11.17
N GLY A 318 0.10 31.02 -11.01
CA GLY A 318 -0.84 31.10 -12.13
C GLY A 318 -2.23 30.63 -11.72
N THR A 319 -3.09 30.33 -12.69
CA THR A 319 -4.48 29.88 -12.45
C THR A 319 -4.58 28.56 -11.67
N TYR A 320 -3.52 27.74 -11.70
CA TYR A 320 -3.39 26.48 -10.96
C TYR A 320 -2.00 26.38 -10.34
N PRO A 321 -1.76 27.05 -9.20
CA PRO A 321 -0.44 27.01 -8.60
C PRO A 321 -0.10 25.59 -8.13
N ASP A 322 1.10 25.12 -8.44
CA ASP A 322 1.57 23.78 -8.06
C ASP A 322 3.10 23.69 -8.19
N PHE A 323 3.67 22.57 -7.76
CA PHE A 323 5.08 22.28 -7.89
C PHE A 323 5.40 21.43 -9.12
N ASP A 324 6.30 21.95 -9.95
CA ASP A 324 7.01 21.19 -10.96
C ASP A 324 8.27 20.58 -10.36
N PHE A 325 8.48 19.29 -10.60
CA PHE A 325 9.68 18.57 -10.18
C PHE A 325 10.40 17.99 -11.39
N HIS A 326 11.69 18.23 -11.46
CA HIS A 326 12.58 17.67 -12.47
C HIS A 326 13.61 16.78 -11.78
N TYR A 327 13.66 15.52 -12.18
CA TYR A 327 14.57 14.53 -11.60
C TYR A 327 14.93 13.48 -12.66
N GLN A 328 16.06 12.80 -12.44
CA GLN A 328 16.48 11.70 -13.30
C GLN A 328 15.93 10.39 -12.75
N GLN A 329 15.37 9.57 -13.65
CA GLN A 329 15.00 8.20 -13.33
C GLN A 329 15.78 7.22 -14.18
N GLN A 330 16.21 6.12 -13.57
CA GLN A 330 16.83 5.00 -14.27
C GLN A 330 16.17 3.70 -13.83
N TRP A 331 15.36 3.15 -14.72
CA TRP A 331 14.71 1.86 -14.53
C TRP A 331 15.69 0.74 -14.87
N PRO A 332 15.64 -0.41 -14.16
CA PRO A 332 16.53 -1.52 -14.46
C PRO A 332 16.19 -2.11 -15.84
N GLU A 333 17.17 -2.21 -16.72
CA GLU A 333 17.04 -2.95 -17.98
C GLU A 333 17.27 -4.43 -17.74
N LEU A 334 16.48 -5.29 -18.39
CA LEU A 334 16.63 -6.73 -18.26
C LEU A 334 18.00 -7.18 -18.79
N VAL A 335 18.80 -7.77 -17.92
CA VAL A 335 20.06 -8.41 -18.32
C VAL A 335 19.80 -9.70 -19.10
N ASP A 336 20.81 -10.15 -19.83
CA ASP A 336 20.81 -11.46 -20.48
C ASP A 336 20.62 -12.59 -19.46
N SER A 337 20.03 -13.70 -19.90
CA SER A 337 19.72 -14.86 -19.03
C SER A 337 20.97 -15.53 -18.46
N ASP A 338 22.15 -15.33 -19.06
CA ASP A 338 23.43 -15.86 -18.59
C ASP A 338 24.15 -14.96 -17.55
N ASP A 339 23.59 -13.79 -17.22
CA ASP A 339 24.05 -12.93 -16.13
C ASP A 339 23.97 -13.69 -14.79
N HIS A 340 25.07 -13.70 -14.06
CA HIS A 340 25.24 -14.39 -12.78
C HIS A 340 25.55 -13.43 -11.63
N SER A 341 25.26 -12.14 -11.80
CA SER A 341 25.60 -11.09 -10.82
C SER A 341 24.73 -11.12 -9.54
N CYS A 342 23.65 -11.90 -9.53
CA CYS A 342 22.83 -12.14 -8.35
C CYS A 342 23.18 -13.47 -7.68
N ALA A 343 23.89 -13.43 -6.56
CA ALA A 343 24.35 -14.60 -5.79
C ALA A 343 25.14 -15.65 -6.61
N GLY A 344 25.68 -15.28 -7.78
CA GLY A 344 26.36 -16.20 -8.68
C GLY A 344 25.41 -17.15 -9.46
N VAL A 345 24.09 -16.93 -9.43
CA VAL A 345 23.08 -17.77 -10.10
C VAL A 345 22.66 -17.13 -11.41
N VAL A 346 22.71 -17.89 -12.51
CA VAL A 346 22.27 -17.39 -13.82
C VAL A 346 20.78 -17.10 -13.81
N HIS A 347 20.34 -16.10 -14.58
CA HIS A 347 18.93 -15.69 -14.72
C HIS A 347 18.28 -15.09 -13.46
N ALA A 348 18.90 -15.20 -12.28
CA ALA A 348 18.33 -14.71 -11.01
C ALA A 348 18.15 -13.18 -10.98
N LYS A 349 19.11 -12.42 -11.52
CA LYS A 349 18.96 -10.96 -11.67
C LYS A 349 17.82 -10.61 -12.62
N ARG A 350 17.76 -11.28 -13.78
CA ARG A 350 16.70 -11.08 -14.77
C ARG A 350 15.31 -11.36 -14.18
N LEU A 351 15.17 -12.45 -13.41
CA LEU A 351 13.96 -12.77 -12.65
C LEU A 351 13.58 -11.63 -11.68
N TRP A 352 14.52 -11.16 -10.86
CA TRP A 352 14.29 -10.03 -9.96
C TRP A 352 13.85 -8.76 -10.72
N GLN A 353 14.54 -8.40 -11.81
CA GLN A 353 14.22 -7.22 -12.61
C GLN A 353 12.81 -7.31 -13.23
N LYS A 354 12.42 -8.48 -13.78
CA LYS A 354 11.07 -8.71 -14.29
C LYS A 354 10.00 -8.44 -13.24
N ILE A 355 10.20 -8.92 -12.00
CA ILE A 355 9.25 -8.67 -10.91
C ILE A 355 9.22 -7.18 -10.51
N GLN A 356 10.36 -6.52 -10.39
CA GLN A 356 10.40 -5.08 -10.05
C GLN A 356 9.70 -4.22 -11.11
N LEU A 357 9.98 -4.47 -12.39
CA LEU A 357 9.35 -3.78 -13.52
C LEU A 357 7.86 -4.07 -13.60
N LYS A 358 7.44 -5.34 -13.42
CA LYS A 358 6.03 -5.74 -13.42
C LYS A 358 5.24 -5.04 -12.31
N ARG A 359 5.79 -4.96 -11.09
CA ARG A 359 5.14 -4.31 -9.94
C ARG A 359 4.82 -2.84 -10.19
N LEU A 360 5.70 -2.15 -10.92
CA LEU A 360 5.59 -0.72 -11.20
C LEU A 360 5.00 -0.42 -12.58
N ARG A 361 4.45 -1.43 -13.26
CA ARG A 361 3.85 -1.33 -14.60
C ARG A 361 4.82 -0.73 -15.64
N LYS A 362 6.08 -1.15 -15.57
CA LYS A 362 7.19 -0.75 -16.46
C LYS A 362 7.75 -1.92 -17.28
N LEU A 363 7.08 -3.07 -17.27
CA LEU A 363 7.45 -4.22 -18.08
C LEU A 363 6.60 -4.20 -19.36
N ASP A 364 7.20 -3.75 -20.46
CA ASP A 364 6.47 -3.49 -21.71
C ASP A 364 6.20 -4.76 -22.54
N GLN A 365 7.03 -5.80 -22.36
CA GLN A 365 6.95 -7.05 -23.11
C GLN A 365 6.43 -8.20 -22.22
N ASP A 366 5.63 -9.10 -22.82
CA ASP A 366 5.25 -10.35 -22.17
C ASP A 366 6.42 -11.34 -22.22
N TYR A 367 6.87 -11.77 -21.04
CA TYR A 367 7.90 -12.79 -20.83
C TYR A 367 7.31 -14.07 -20.22
N SER A 368 6.02 -14.34 -20.46
CA SER A 368 5.34 -15.57 -20.01
C SER A 368 6.03 -16.85 -20.48
N ASN A 369 6.71 -16.82 -21.62
CA ASN A 369 7.53 -17.92 -22.13
C ASN A 369 8.74 -18.26 -21.23
N GLU A 370 9.24 -17.30 -20.44
CA GLU A 370 10.34 -17.52 -19.49
C GLU A 370 9.85 -17.99 -18.12
N TRP A 371 8.54 -18.08 -17.87
CA TRP A 371 7.99 -18.42 -16.55
C TRP A 371 8.53 -19.75 -15.99
N LEU A 372 8.67 -20.77 -16.84
CA LEU A 372 9.20 -22.06 -16.39
C LEU A 372 10.68 -21.96 -16.00
N LEU A 373 11.46 -21.12 -16.68
CA LEU A 373 12.85 -20.85 -16.32
C LEU A 373 12.94 -20.03 -15.02
N ASP A 374 12.06 -19.05 -14.83
CA ASP A 374 11.93 -18.30 -13.58
C ASP A 374 11.63 -19.22 -12.39
N LYS A 375 10.67 -20.12 -12.57
CA LYS A 375 10.33 -21.15 -11.59
C LYS A 375 11.50 -22.09 -11.34
N ALA A 376 12.23 -22.48 -12.39
CA ALA A 376 13.39 -23.36 -12.29
C ALA A 376 14.52 -22.74 -11.46
N VAL A 377 14.76 -21.44 -11.55
CA VAL A 377 15.72 -20.75 -10.67
C VAL A 377 15.37 -20.98 -9.20
N LEU A 378 14.11 -20.76 -8.82
CA LEU A 378 13.66 -20.91 -7.43
C LEU A 378 13.68 -22.37 -6.96
N ASP A 379 13.24 -23.30 -7.81
CA ASP A 379 13.20 -24.72 -7.50
C ASP A 379 14.61 -25.32 -7.38
N LEU A 380 15.52 -25.05 -8.32
CA LEU A 380 16.88 -25.59 -8.33
C LEU A 380 17.76 -24.98 -7.24
N CYS A 381 17.53 -23.72 -6.87
CA CYS A 381 18.14 -23.15 -5.66
C CYS A 381 17.63 -23.83 -4.39
N GLY A 382 16.53 -24.58 -4.40
CA GLY A 382 15.94 -25.16 -3.21
C GLY A 382 15.15 -24.15 -2.37
N VAL A 383 14.68 -23.06 -2.99
CA VAL A 383 13.81 -22.07 -2.36
C VAL A 383 12.35 -22.53 -2.43
N GLY A 384 11.92 -22.93 -3.63
CA GLY A 384 10.52 -23.19 -3.93
C GLY A 384 9.77 -21.94 -4.38
N LEU A 385 8.63 -22.14 -5.05
CA LEU A 385 7.93 -21.06 -5.75
C LEU A 385 7.34 -20.01 -4.79
N GLU A 386 6.54 -20.43 -3.81
CA GLU A 386 5.86 -19.51 -2.87
C GLU A 386 6.84 -18.61 -2.09
N PRO A 387 7.83 -19.14 -1.34
CA PRO A 387 8.80 -18.31 -0.64
C PRO A 387 9.69 -17.49 -1.59
N GLY A 388 9.98 -18.00 -2.79
CA GLY A 388 10.74 -17.27 -3.80
C GLY A 388 9.99 -16.05 -4.33
N ILE A 389 8.71 -16.18 -4.65
CA ILE A 389 7.86 -15.05 -5.05
C ILE A 389 7.71 -14.05 -3.90
N GLN A 390 7.46 -14.51 -2.67
CA GLN A 390 7.40 -13.62 -1.51
C GLN A 390 8.70 -12.81 -1.35
N ALA A 391 9.86 -13.47 -1.48
CA ALA A 391 11.14 -12.79 -1.43
C ALA A 391 11.33 -11.78 -2.57
N LEU A 392 10.95 -12.12 -3.80
CA LEU A 392 11.03 -11.20 -4.96
C LEU A 392 10.18 -9.94 -4.77
N TYR A 393 9.02 -10.03 -4.13
CA TYR A 393 8.19 -8.87 -3.80
C TYR A 393 8.73 -8.06 -2.62
N ARG A 394 9.37 -8.70 -1.65
CA ARG A 394 9.94 -8.07 -0.45
C ARG A 394 11.30 -7.41 -0.70
N CYS A 395 12.15 -8.02 -1.52
CA CYS A 395 13.50 -7.55 -1.82
C CYS A 395 13.45 -6.45 -2.89
N HIS A 396 13.47 -5.19 -2.45
CA HIS A 396 13.42 -4.02 -3.32
C HIS A 396 14.78 -3.66 -3.92
N ARG A 397 15.85 -4.21 -3.34
CA ARG A 397 17.23 -4.11 -3.82
C ARG A 397 17.70 -5.44 -4.41
N LEU A 398 18.65 -5.36 -5.34
CA LEU A 398 19.29 -6.56 -5.89
C LEU A 398 20.14 -7.24 -4.81
N SER A 399 20.84 -6.47 -3.98
CA SER A 399 21.64 -7.00 -2.87
C SER A 399 20.82 -7.78 -1.86
N GLU A 400 19.59 -7.33 -1.55
CA GLU A 400 18.66 -8.03 -0.66
C GLU A 400 18.26 -9.38 -1.24
N PHE A 401 17.93 -9.43 -2.52
CA PHE A 401 17.56 -10.68 -3.18
C PHE A 401 18.77 -11.63 -3.27
N ALA A 402 19.96 -11.11 -3.56
CA ALA A 402 21.19 -11.90 -3.56
C ALA A 402 21.49 -12.46 -2.15
N ALA A 403 21.33 -11.65 -1.10
CA ALA A 403 21.49 -12.08 0.29
C ALA A 403 20.44 -13.12 0.70
N PHE A 404 19.21 -13.02 0.19
CA PHE A 404 18.18 -14.03 0.38
C PHE A 404 18.55 -15.37 -0.27
N LEU A 405 19.14 -15.36 -1.47
CA LEU A 405 19.57 -16.58 -2.15
C LEU A 405 20.82 -17.20 -1.52
N GLN A 406 21.70 -16.38 -0.93
CA GLN A 406 23.02 -16.78 -0.46
C GLN A 406 23.04 -18.06 0.41
N PRO A 407 22.15 -18.25 1.41
CA PRO A 407 22.14 -19.48 2.23
C PRO A 407 21.90 -20.76 1.42
N TYR A 408 21.25 -20.64 0.27
CA TYR A 408 20.86 -21.77 -0.57
C TYR A 408 21.91 -22.15 -1.62
N VAL A 409 22.79 -21.21 -1.99
CA VAL A 409 23.80 -21.36 -3.06
C VAL A 409 25.23 -21.01 -2.59
N ALA A 410 25.47 -21.05 -1.29
CA ALA A 410 26.77 -20.73 -0.69
C ALA A 410 27.88 -21.67 -1.18
N ASP A 411 27.58 -22.97 -1.30
CA ASP A 411 28.52 -23.98 -1.81
C ASP A 411 28.78 -23.76 -3.31
N PRO A 412 30.03 -23.48 -3.72
CA PRO A 412 30.37 -23.28 -5.13
C PRO A 412 30.05 -24.48 -6.03
N SER A 413 30.11 -25.72 -5.51
CA SER A 413 29.82 -26.93 -6.27
C SER A 413 28.32 -27.05 -6.60
N VAL A 414 27.47 -26.79 -5.60
CA VAL A 414 26.00 -26.73 -5.75
C VAL A 414 25.62 -25.61 -6.73
N ARG A 415 26.21 -24.42 -6.56
CA ARG A 415 25.95 -23.28 -7.46
C ARG A 415 26.36 -23.58 -8.90
N LEU A 416 27.50 -24.24 -9.11
CA LEU A 416 27.94 -24.65 -10.44
C LEU A 416 26.96 -25.65 -11.07
N GLN A 417 26.49 -26.65 -10.31
CA GLN A 417 25.50 -27.63 -10.77
C GLN A 417 24.18 -26.96 -11.17
N ILE A 418 23.66 -26.05 -10.33
CA ILE A 418 22.44 -25.27 -10.63
C ILE A 418 22.61 -24.50 -11.95
N ASN A 419 23.70 -23.76 -12.10
CA ASN A 419 23.95 -22.99 -13.31
C ASN A 419 24.11 -23.87 -14.56
N GLN A 420 24.74 -25.04 -14.43
CA GLN A 420 24.85 -26.01 -15.52
C GLN A 420 23.47 -26.54 -15.94
N GLN A 421 22.61 -26.88 -14.97
CA GLN A 421 21.26 -27.35 -15.25
C GLN A 421 20.40 -26.25 -15.90
N LEU A 422 20.41 -25.03 -15.36
CA LEU A 422 19.68 -23.90 -15.96
C LEU A 422 20.11 -23.65 -17.41
N LYS A 423 21.42 -23.69 -17.69
CA LYS A 423 21.96 -23.57 -19.06
C LYS A 423 21.61 -24.75 -19.96
N SER A 424 21.62 -25.98 -19.44
CA SER A 424 21.25 -27.15 -20.26
C SER A 424 19.77 -27.13 -20.62
N LEU A 425 18.93 -26.72 -19.67
CA LEU A 425 17.49 -26.63 -19.85
C LEU A 425 17.12 -25.55 -20.87
N SER A 426 17.81 -24.40 -20.87
CA SER A 426 17.58 -23.34 -21.86
C SER A 426 18.08 -23.68 -23.28
N GLN A 427 18.98 -24.66 -23.40
CA GLN A 427 19.56 -25.08 -24.69
C GLN A 427 18.89 -26.33 -25.30
N ALA A 428 17.84 -26.88 -24.68
CA ALA A 428 17.10 -28.05 -25.14
C ALA A 428 18.00 -29.21 -25.63
N LYS A 429 19.07 -29.53 -24.88
CA LYS A 429 19.99 -30.61 -25.27
C LYS A 429 19.26 -31.96 -25.27
N MET A 430 19.48 -32.72 -26.35
CA MET A 430 18.84 -34.01 -26.65
C MET A 430 18.89 -34.99 -25.46
N PRO A 431 17.82 -35.77 -25.24
CA PRO A 431 17.71 -36.67 -24.10
C PRO A 431 18.76 -37.78 -24.10
N THR A 432 19.22 -38.13 -22.91
CA THR A 432 19.87 -39.43 -22.65
C THR A 432 18.84 -40.56 -22.79
N ALA A 433 19.30 -41.82 -22.80
CA ALA A 433 18.40 -42.97 -22.84
C ALA A 433 17.32 -42.88 -21.73
N ILE A 434 16.05 -42.96 -22.11
CA ILE A 434 14.92 -42.89 -21.18
C ILE A 434 14.93 -44.13 -20.28
N PRO A 435 14.92 -43.99 -18.95
CA PRO A 435 14.89 -45.13 -18.04
C PRO A 435 13.60 -45.95 -18.23
N GLN A 436 13.71 -47.28 -18.15
CA GLN A 436 12.59 -48.20 -18.25
C GLN A 436 12.37 -48.88 -16.88
N VAL A 437 11.78 -48.14 -15.93
CA VAL A 437 11.59 -48.58 -14.54
C VAL A 437 10.16 -49.04 -14.24
N LEU A 438 9.19 -48.59 -15.04
CA LEU A 438 7.80 -49.00 -15.01
C LEU A 438 7.57 -50.18 -15.95
N THR A 439 6.80 -51.16 -15.47
CA THR A 439 6.32 -52.30 -16.27
C THR A 439 5.22 -51.86 -17.24
N GLU A 440 5.00 -52.63 -18.30
CA GLU A 440 3.91 -52.35 -19.26
C GLU A 440 2.53 -52.31 -18.57
N ALA A 441 2.30 -53.14 -17.57
CA ALA A 441 1.06 -53.14 -16.79
C ALA A 441 0.88 -51.82 -16.01
N GLN A 442 1.96 -51.25 -15.46
CA GLN A 442 1.92 -49.94 -14.80
C GLN A 442 1.69 -48.81 -15.81
N LEU A 443 2.34 -48.87 -16.98
CA LEU A 443 2.13 -47.88 -18.03
C LEU A 443 0.68 -47.91 -18.55
N GLU A 444 0.10 -49.10 -18.73
CA GLU A 444 -1.31 -49.25 -19.10
C GLU A 444 -2.26 -48.74 -18.00
N PHE A 445 -1.93 -49.02 -16.74
CA PHE A 445 -2.68 -48.47 -15.61
C PHE A 445 -2.62 -46.94 -15.60
N TRP A 446 -1.46 -46.33 -15.82
CA TRP A 446 -1.31 -44.87 -15.94
C TRP A 446 -2.15 -44.30 -17.08
N ARG A 447 -2.07 -44.91 -18.28
CA ARG A 447 -2.84 -44.47 -19.46
C ARG A 447 -4.34 -44.44 -19.17
N THR A 448 -4.86 -45.48 -18.50
CA THR A 448 -6.30 -45.65 -18.26
C THR A 448 -6.82 -44.96 -17.00
N GLN A 449 -6.03 -44.89 -15.93
CA GLN A 449 -6.46 -44.38 -14.62
C GLN A 449 -5.92 -42.98 -14.31
N GLY A 450 -4.82 -42.55 -14.95
CA GLY A 450 -4.22 -41.23 -14.76
C GLY A 450 -3.45 -41.06 -13.46
N TYR A 451 -3.24 -42.13 -12.68
CA TYR A 451 -2.42 -42.11 -11.47
C TYR A 451 -1.61 -43.41 -11.32
N LEU A 452 -0.56 -43.38 -10.50
CA LEU A 452 0.28 -44.53 -10.15
C LEU A 452 0.64 -44.52 -8.67
N VAL A 453 0.84 -45.72 -8.11
CA VAL A 453 1.45 -45.96 -6.81
C VAL A 453 2.73 -46.75 -7.04
N ILE A 454 3.88 -46.13 -6.74
CA ILE A 454 5.19 -46.75 -6.87
C ILE A 454 5.68 -47.14 -5.48
N PRO A 455 5.85 -48.45 -5.21
CA PRO A 455 6.12 -48.92 -3.86
C PRO A 455 7.56 -48.59 -3.44
N ALA A 456 7.72 -48.24 -2.16
CA ALA A 456 9.02 -48.16 -1.46
C ALA A 456 10.11 -47.33 -2.18
N VAL A 457 9.76 -46.14 -2.68
CA VAL A 457 10.75 -45.17 -3.17
C VAL A 457 11.60 -44.59 -2.04
N LEU A 458 11.10 -44.64 -0.79
CA LEU A 458 11.86 -44.37 0.43
C LEU A 458 11.88 -45.60 1.34
N SER A 459 12.96 -45.76 2.09
CA SER A 459 13.05 -46.72 3.19
C SER A 459 12.21 -46.28 4.38
N LYS A 460 11.89 -47.21 5.28
CA LYS A 460 11.18 -46.91 6.53
C LYS A 460 11.93 -45.91 7.39
N GLU A 461 13.26 -46.00 7.41
CA GLU A 461 14.15 -45.11 8.16
C GLU A 461 14.09 -43.68 7.59
N GLN A 462 14.10 -43.52 6.27
CA GLN A 462 13.94 -42.21 5.62
C GLN A 462 12.59 -41.58 5.93
N CYS A 463 11.51 -42.38 5.91
CA CYS A 463 10.18 -41.92 6.32
C CYS A 463 10.14 -41.47 7.79
N GLN A 464 10.75 -42.23 8.70
CA GLN A 464 10.82 -41.89 10.13
C GLN A 464 11.60 -40.59 10.37
N GLN A 465 12.74 -40.41 9.68
CA GLN A 465 13.52 -39.17 9.75
C GLN A 465 12.70 -37.98 9.24
N SER A 466 11.98 -38.14 8.13
CA SER A 466 11.13 -37.09 7.56
C SER A 466 9.98 -36.72 8.51
N CYS A 467 9.34 -37.72 9.13
CA CYS A 467 8.32 -37.48 10.15
C CYS A 467 8.89 -36.72 11.36
N LYS A 468 10.12 -37.05 11.80
CA LYS A 468 10.78 -36.35 12.90
C LYS A 468 10.99 -34.86 12.58
N VAL A 469 11.41 -34.53 11.37
CA VAL A 469 11.54 -33.13 10.92
C VAL A 469 10.19 -32.40 11.01
N ILE A 470 9.11 -33.03 10.54
CA ILE A 470 7.75 -32.45 10.62
C ILE A 470 7.33 -32.21 12.07
N TRP A 471 7.52 -33.20 12.96
CA TRP A 471 7.21 -33.04 14.39
C TRP A 471 7.99 -31.91 15.04
N GLN A 472 9.30 -31.80 14.75
CA GLN A 472 10.14 -30.72 15.26
C GLN A 472 9.72 -29.34 14.73
N TYR A 473 9.36 -29.25 13.45
CA TYR A 473 8.92 -28.01 12.83
C TYR A 473 7.60 -27.49 13.43
N LEU A 474 6.66 -28.43 13.69
CA LEU A 474 5.39 -28.18 14.37
C LEU A 474 5.54 -27.92 15.87
N GLN A 475 6.65 -28.34 16.48
CA GLN A 475 6.83 -28.40 17.94
C GLN A 475 5.75 -29.27 18.62
N ALA A 476 5.34 -30.34 17.95
CA ALA A 476 4.31 -31.27 18.42
C ALA A 476 4.91 -32.64 18.77
N ASP A 477 4.25 -33.38 19.65
CA ASP A 477 4.68 -34.69 20.12
C ASP A 477 3.75 -35.80 19.58
N PRO A 478 4.27 -36.81 18.86
CA PRO A 478 3.46 -37.95 18.39
C PRO A 478 2.77 -38.74 19.51
N ALA A 479 3.23 -38.66 20.76
CA ALA A 479 2.61 -39.31 21.91
C ALA A 479 1.51 -38.47 22.59
N GLN A 480 1.32 -37.21 22.19
CA GLN A 480 0.38 -36.25 22.78
C GLN A 480 -0.57 -35.70 21.71
N PRO A 481 -1.71 -36.36 21.43
CA PRO A 481 -2.63 -35.98 20.37
C PRO A 481 -3.12 -34.53 20.40
N GLU A 482 -3.27 -33.96 21.60
CA GLU A 482 -3.65 -32.57 21.80
C GLU A 482 -2.65 -31.56 21.20
N SER A 483 -1.37 -31.93 21.11
CA SER A 483 -0.33 -31.07 20.53
C SER A 483 -0.45 -30.93 19.01
N TRP A 484 -1.16 -31.83 18.34
CA TRP A 484 -1.25 -31.88 16.87
C TRP A 484 -2.10 -30.76 16.26
N TYR A 485 -2.96 -30.14 17.06
CA TYR A 485 -3.99 -29.19 16.58
C TYR A 485 -3.61 -27.73 16.84
N GLN A 486 -2.35 -27.45 17.20
CA GLN A 486 -1.88 -26.10 17.41
C GLN A 486 -1.77 -25.35 16.07
N SER A 487 -2.59 -24.31 15.91
CA SER A 487 -2.51 -23.43 14.74
C SER A 487 -1.28 -22.53 14.86
N THR A 488 -0.48 -22.44 13.81
CA THR A 488 0.69 -21.56 13.72
C THR A 488 0.72 -20.84 12.39
N GLU A 489 1.43 -19.70 12.30
CA GLU A 489 1.67 -18.97 11.05
C GLU A 489 2.43 -19.79 9.99
N LYS A 490 3.03 -20.91 10.41
CA LYS A 490 3.73 -21.87 9.56
C LYS A 490 2.79 -22.79 8.78
N MET A 491 1.47 -22.69 9.00
CA MET A 491 0.47 -23.56 8.39
C MET A 491 -0.46 -22.77 7.48
N GLN A 492 -0.75 -23.34 6.32
CA GLN A 492 -1.84 -22.92 5.45
C GLN A 492 -2.75 -24.13 5.24
N LYS A 493 -3.86 -24.19 5.98
CA LYS A 493 -4.68 -25.41 6.10
C LYS A 493 -3.80 -26.57 6.61
N ILE A 494 -3.77 -27.71 5.92
CA ILE A 494 -2.90 -28.85 6.27
C ILE A 494 -1.46 -28.71 5.75
N MET A 495 -1.17 -27.71 4.91
CA MET A 495 0.14 -27.53 4.29
C MET A 495 1.08 -26.81 5.27
N LEU A 496 2.29 -27.32 5.45
CA LEU A 496 3.30 -26.70 6.31
C LEU A 496 4.26 -25.90 5.44
N GLN A 497 4.67 -24.70 5.85
CA GLN A 497 5.62 -23.83 5.15
C GLN A 497 7.08 -24.31 5.32
N LEU A 498 7.28 -25.62 5.17
CA LEU A 498 8.55 -26.32 5.27
C LEU A 498 8.93 -26.86 3.89
N PHE A 499 9.74 -26.10 3.18
CA PHE A 499 10.19 -26.42 1.81
C PHE A 499 11.54 -27.11 1.79
N ARG A 500 12.41 -26.86 2.78
CA ARG A 500 13.78 -27.33 2.80
C ARG A 500 14.20 -27.86 4.15
N ASP A 501 14.82 -29.04 4.13
CA ASP A 501 15.54 -29.68 5.23
C ASP A 501 16.45 -30.73 4.59
N PRO A 502 17.68 -30.99 5.08
CA PRO A 502 18.57 -31.99 4.50
C PRO A 502 17.93 -33.38 4.30
N VAL A 503 17.02 -33.80 5.20
CA VAL A 503 16.29 -35.06 5.08
C VAL A 503 15.30 -35.01 3.91
N LEU A 504 14.53 -33.93 3.80
CA LEU A 504 13.56 -33.74 2.72
C LEU A 504 14.26 -33.58 1.36
N ASP A 505 15.40 -32.90 1.32
CA ASP A 505 16.22 -32.72 0.13
C ASP A 505 16.79 -34.07 -0.34
N ALA A 506 17.26 -34.92 0.58
CA ALA A 506 17.73 -36.27 0.27
C ALA A 506 16.62 -37.19 -0.30
N ASN A 507 15.37 -37.01 0.13
CA ASN A 507 14.24 -37.73 -0.45
C ASN A 507 14.00 -37.34 -1.92
N ARG A 508 14.12 -36.04 -2.27
CA ARG A 508 13.98 -35.57 -3.67
C ARG A 508 15.07 -36.11 -4.60
N GLN A 509 16.23 -36.44 -4.04
CA GLN A 509 17.38 -36.98 -4.77
C GLN A 509 17.31 -38.50 -5.00
N GLN A 510 16.25 -39.18 -4.56
CA GLN A 510 16.11 -40.61 -4.84
C GLN A 510 16.04 -40.90 -6.35
N PRO A 511 16.95 -41.72 -6.91
CA PRO A 511 17.01 -41.94 -8.36
C PRO A 511 15.71 -42.48 -8.95
N LEU A 512 15.04 -43.40 -8.24
CA LEU A 512 13.80 -44.02 -8.73
C LEU A 512 12.69 -42.99 -8.95
N ILE A 513 12.57 -41.97 -8.09
CA ILE A 513 11.56 -40.92 -8.24
C ILE A 513 11.78 -40.19 -9.57
N ARG A 514 13.00 -39.74 -9.83
CA ARG A 514 13.35 -39.06 -11.09
C ARG A 514 13.11 -39.97 -12.29
N GLN A 515 13.57 -41.22 -12.24
CA GLN A 515 13.44 -42.17 -13.34
C GLN A 515 11.98 -42.46 -13.71
N VAL A 516 11.09 -42.57 -12.73
CA VAL A 516 9.65 -42.74 -12.99
C VAL A 516 9.10 -41.53 -13.73
N TYR A 517 9.40 -40.31 -13.27
CA TYR A 517 8.97 -39.10 -13.96
C TYR A 517 9.54 -38.98 -15.37
N GLU A 518 10.82 -39.28 -15.56
CA GLU A 518 11.47 -39.25 -16.89
C GLU A 518 10.83 -40.24 -17.86
N GLN A 519 10.44 -41.43 -17.39
CA GLN A 519 9.70 -42.39 -18.20
C GLN A 519 8.27 -41.92 -18.50
N LEU A 520 7.57 -41.29 -17.55
CA LEU A 520 6.21 -40.77 -17.81
C LEU A 520 6.23 -39.57 -18.78
N TRP A 521 7.20 -38.68 -18.65
CA TRP A 521 7.38 -37.52 -19.52
C TRP A 521 8.08 -37.84 -20.85
N GLN A 522 8.68 -39.04 -20.97
CA GLN A 522 9.49 -39.46 -22.12
C GLN A 522 10.65 -38.49 -22.43
N ARG A 523 11.24 -37.88 -21.38
CA ARG A 523 12.37 -36.94 -21.48
C ARG A 523 13.15 -36.87 -20.16
N THR A 524 14.40 -36.42 -20.22
CA THR A 524 15.34 -36.42 -19.07
C THR A 524 15.70 -35.02 -18.57
N ASP A 525 15.33 -33.98 -19.30
CA ASP A 525 15.57 -32.58 -19.01
C ASP A 525 14.47 -31.99 -18.12
N LEU A 526 14.20 -32.69 -17.02
CA LEU A 526 13.19 -32.33 -16.04
C LEU A 526 13.81 -31.59 -14.84
N VAL A 527 13.10 -30.57 -14.37
CA VAL A 527 13.35 -29.84 -13.12
C VAL A 527 12.54 -30.48 -12.00
N MET A 528 13.21 -30.80 -10.89
CA MET A 528 12.53 -31.26 -9.66
C MET A 528 12.02 -30.05 -8.87
N THR A 529 10.76 -30.07 -8.45
CA THR A 529 10.18 -28.99 -7.66
C THR A 529 10.72 -28.98 -6.23
N THR A 530 10.94 -27.78 -5.68
CA THR A 530 11.09 -27.61 -4.23
C THR A 530 9.74 -27.22 -3.65
N ASP A 531 8.96 -28.23 -3.27
CA ASP A 531 7.63 -28.06 -2.67
C ASP A 531 7.64 -28.47 -1.19
N ARG A 532 6.53 -28.19 -0.52
CA ARG A 532 6.37 -28.32 0.92
C ARG A 532 5.92 -29.73 1.35
N VAL A 533 5.61 -29.85 2.64
CA VAL A 533 5.03 -31.05 3.25
C VAL A 533 3.60 -30.75 3.74
N SER A 534 2.80 -31.78 4.01
CA SER A 534 1.54 -31.59 4.74
C SER A 534 1.41 -32.50 5.94
N PHE A 535 0.63 -32.01 6.91
CA PHE A 535 0.25 -32.69 8.13
C PHE A 535 -1.27 -32.62 8.26
N ASN A 536 -1.93 -33.78 8.16
CA ASN A 536 -3.39 -33.89 8.26
C ASN A 536 -3.76 -34.73 9.50
N PRO A 537 -4.03 -34.12 10.66
CA PRO A 537 -4.42 -34.85 11.87
C PRO A 537 -5.86 -35.37 11.77
N PRO A 538 -6.24 -36.36 12.59
CA PRO A 538 -7.63 -36.82 12.67
C PRO A 538 -8.63 -35.70 12.95
N GLU A 539 -9.81 -35.79 12.35
CA GLU A 539 -10.93 -34.89 12.65
C GLU A 539 -11.41 -35.13 14.09
N THR A 540 -11.71 -34.04 14.79
CA THR A 540 -12.22 -34.09 16.17
C THR A 540 -13.47 -33.21 16.29
N LYS A 541 -14.11 -33.22 17.46
CA LYS A 541 -15.24 -32.30 17.73
C LYS A 541 -14.82 -30.83 17.70
N SER A 542 -13.54 -30.54 17.96
CA SER A 542 -13.00 -29.18 18.08
C SER A 542 -12.13 -28.75 16.89
N TRP A 543 -11.83 -29.66 15.96
CA TRP A 543 -11.04 -29.39 14.77
C TRP A 543 -11.65 -30.12 13.57
N SER A 544 -11.97 -29.38 12.52
CA SER A 544 -12.49 -29.90 11.26
C SER A 544 -11.47 -29.70 10.15
N PHE A 545 -11.47 -30.60 9.17
CA PHE A 545 -10.56 -30.56 8.04
C PHE A 545 -10.71 -29.25 7.24
N PRO A 546 -9.66 -28.40 7.15
CA PRO A 546 -9.77 -27.08 6.53
C PRO A 546 -9.51 -27.07 5.00
N GLY A 547 -9.39 -28.26 4.39
CA GLY A 547 -9.01 -28.42 2.99
C GLY A 547 -7.49 -28.53 2.74
N PRO A 548 -7.06 -28.53 1.46
CA PRO A 548 -7.89 -28.33 0.27
C PRO A 548 -8.80 -29.53 -0.01
N ASP A 549 -10.05 -29.23 -0.40
CA ASP A 549 -11.00 -30.20 -0.92
C ASP A 549 -10.61 -30.63 -2.34
N MET A 550 -11.44 -31.43 -3.01
CA MET A 550 -11.23 -31.79 -4.42
C MET A 550 -11.22 -30.54 -5.32
N HIS A 551 -10.23 -30.44 -6.21
CA HIS A 551 -10.01 -29.30 -7.11
C HIS A 551 -9.14 -29.70 -8.32
N TRP A 552 -8.97 -28.78 -9.27
CA TRP A 552 -7.90 -28.83 -10.27
C TRP A 552 -6.88 -27.72 -10.01
N ASP A 553 -5.59 -28.07 -10.02
CA ASP A 553 -4.48 -27.12 -9.90
C ASP A 553 -4.10 -26.42 -11.22
N VAL A 554 -4.83 -26.74 -12.30
CA VAL A 554 -4.61 -26.18 -13.63
C VAL A 554 -5.79 -25.32 -14.06
N MET A 555 -5.51 -24.39 -14.97
CA MET A 555 -6.58 -23.66 -15.65
C MET A 555 -7.44 -24.64 -16.45
N LEU A 556 -8.76 -24.56 -16.29
CA LEU A 556 -9.71 -25.43 -16.98
C LEU A 556 -9.97 -24.93 -18.41
N LYS A 557 -8.93 -24.95 -19.23
CA LYS A 557 -8.94 -24.56 -20.64
C LYS A 557 -8.43 -25.71 -21.50
N SER A 558 -9.22 -26.08 -22.52
CA SER A 558 -8.88 -27.14 -23.47
C SER A 558 -7.96 -26.63 -24.60
N PRO A 559 -6.96 -27.41 -25.07
CA PRO A 559 -6.53 -28.68 -24.51
C PRO A 559 -5.75 -28.49 -23.19
N VAL A 560 -6.05 -29.31 -22.19
CA VAL A 560 -5.25 -29.35 -20.95
C VAL A 560 -3.90 -30.03 -21.26
N PRO A 561 -2.75 -29.35 -21.08
CA PRO A 561 -1.47 -29.93 -21.44
C PRO A 561 -1.15 -31.17 -20.58
N PHE A 562 -0.22 -32.01 -21.04
CA PHE A 562 0.34 -33.05 -20.18
C PHE A 562 1.12 -32.41 -19.04
N GLY A 563 0.95 -32.97 -17.85
CA GLY A 563 1.70 -32.59 -16.67
C GLY A 563 1.40 -33.56 -15.54
N THR A 564 2.33 -33.63 -14.59
CA THR A 564 2.24 -34.52 -13.45
C THR A 564 2.18 -33.73 -12.16
N GLN A 565 1.78 -34.39 -11.09
CA GLN A 565 1.97 -33.99 -9.71
C GLN A 565 2.23 -35.24 -8.88
N GLY A 566 2.79 -35.09 -7.68
CA GLY A 566 3.09 -36.24 -6.83
C GLY A 566 3.32 -35.93 -5.37
N LEU A 567 3.19 -36.97 -4.56
CA LEU A 567 3.51 -36.96 -3.14
C LEU A 567 4.06 -38.31 -2.69
N ILE A 568 4.90 -38.28 -1.67
CA ILE A 568 5.39 -39.47 -0.98
C ILE A 568 4.66 -39.57 0.35
N TYR A 569 4.02 -40.71 0.63
CA TYR A 569 3.51 -40.97 1.97
C TYR A 569 4.69 -41.19 2.93
N LEU A 570 4.76 -40.41 3.99
CA LEU A 570 5.77 -40.58 5.05
C LEU A 570 5.26 -41.48 6.18
N THR A 571 3.95 -41.76 6.19
CA THR A 571 3.25 -42.64 7.12
C THR A 571 2.36 -43.61 6.35
N ASP A 572 2.17 -44.83 6.86
CA ASP A 572 1.14 -45.73 6.34
C ASP A 572 -0.21 -45.00 6.35
N THR A 573 -0.88 -44.96 5.21
CA THR A 573 -2.10 -44.16 5.01
C THR A 573 -3.18 -45.06 4.43
N THR A 574 -4.22 -45.29 5.23
CA THR A 574 -5.45 -45.98 4.79
C THR A 574 -6.38 -45.01 4.07
N GLU A 575 -7.41 -45.53 3.40
CA GLU A 575 -8.41 -44.72 2.69
C GLU A 575 -9.10 -43.69 3.60
N GLN A 576 -9.23 -44.00 4.90
CA GLN A 576 -9.85 -43.12 5.89
C GLN A 576 -8.85 -42.23 6.63
N GLN A 577 -7.54 -42.32 6.37
CA GLN A 577 -6.51 -41.55 7.06
C GLN A 577 -6.14 -40.27 6.29
N GLY A 578 -7.13 -39.57 5.75
CA GLY A 578 -6.90 -38.33 5.02
C GLY A 578 -6.20 -38.52 3.68
N ALA A 579 -6.35 -39.68 3.04
CA ALA A 579 -5.62 -40.08 1.85
C ALA A 579 -5.75 -39.09 0.68
N PHE A 580 -4.78 -39.13 -0.22
CA PHE A 580 -4.93 -38.54 -1.55
C PHE A 580 -6.17 -39.13 -2.24
N CYS A 581 -6.99 -38.25 -2.79
CA CYS A 581 -8.19 -38.60 -3.53
C CYS A 581 -8.07 -38.07 -4.95
N CYS A 582 -8.57 -38.84 -5.93
CA CYS A 582 -8.71 -38.40 -7.31
C CYS A 582 -9.94 -39.03 -7.96
N VAL A 583 -10.26 -38.63 -9.19
CA VAL A 583 -11.28 -39.30 -10.03
C VAL A 583 -10.57 -40.06 -11.15
N PRO A 584 -10.31 -41.37 -11.00
CA PRO A 584 -9.52 -42.13 -11.96
C PRO A 584 -10.12 -42.09 -13.38
N GLY A 585 -9.26 -41.94 -14.38
CA GLY A 585 -9.64 -41.92 -15.80
C GLY A 585 -10.24 -40.61 -16.30
N PHE A 586 -10.47 -39.62 -15.43
CA PHE A 586 -11.07 -38.34 -15.85
C PHE A 586 -10.17 -37.52 -16.78
N HIS A 587 -8.85 -37.71 -16.74
CA HIS A 587 -7.90 -37.06 -17.64
C HIS A 587 -8.17 -37.38 -19.12
N LEU A 588 -8.81 -38.51 -19.42
CA LEU A 588 -9.21 -38.88 -20.79
C LEU A 588 -10.46 -38.12 -21.27
N GLN A 589 -11.21 -37.51 -20.35
CA GLN A 589 -12.50 -36.87 -20.62
C GLN A 589 -12.48 -35.36 -20.40
N ILE A 590 -11.45 -34.83 -19.74
CA ILE A 590 -11.40 -33.43 -19.29
C ILE A 590 -11.66 -32.43 -20.41
N ASP A 591 -11.07 -32.62 -21.59
CA ASP A 591 -11.21 -31.67 -22.70
C ASP A 591 -12.62 -31.65 -23.26
N HIS A 592 -13.21 -32.83 -23.45
CA HIS A 592 -14.62 -32.93 -23.84
C HIS A 592 -15.52 -32.32 -22.76
N TRP A 593 -15.22 -32.60 -21.48
CA TRP A 593 -15.98 -32.07 -20.35
C TRP A 593 -15.92 -30.54 -20.31
N ILE A 594 -14.72 -29.92 -20.35
CA ILE A 594 -14.54 -28.46 -20.40
C ILE A 594 -15.35 -27.85 -21.55
N ASN A 595 -15.20 -28.37 -22.76
CA ASN A 595 -15.87 -27.83 -23.95
C ASN A 595 -17.40 -28.00 -23.90
N SER A 596 -17.90 -28.96 -23.12
CA SER A 596 -19.34 -29.16 -22.88
C SER A 596 -19.92 -28.24 -21.80
N GLN A 597 -19.08 -27.63 -20.96
CA GLN A 597 -19.55 -26.71 -19.92
C GLN A 597 -19.85 -25.34 -20.52
N ASN A 598 -21.10 -24.87 -20.41
CA ASN A 598 -21.43 -23.46 -20.64
C ASN A 598 -21.23 -22.65 -19.35
N LYS A 599 -20.01 -22.68 -18.80
CA LYS A 599 -19.65 -22.11 -17.50
C LYS A 599 -18.31 -21.39 -17.58
N THR A 600 -18.13 -20.41 -16.72
CA THR A 600 -16.82 -19.80 -16.47
C THR A 600 -15.87 -20.78 -15.78
N GLU A 601 -14.57 -20.54 -15.87
CA GLU A 601 -13.55 -21.34 -15.16
C GLU A 601 -13.84 -21.45 -13.65
N PHE A 602 -14.21 -20.34 -13.02
CA PHE A 602 -14.53 -20.31 -11.59
C PHE A 602 -15.72 -21.21 -11.24
N GLU A 603 -16.76 -21.20 -12.06
CA GLU A 603 -17.92 -22.09 -11.88
C GLU A 603 -17.58 -23.55 -12.15
N MET A 604 -16.67 -23.83 -13.10
CA MET A 604 -16.21 -25.19 -13.37
C MET A 604 -15.39 -25.79 -12.23
N GLN A 605 -14.64 -24.98 -11.47
CA GLN A 605 -13.92 -25.43 -10.27
C GLN A 605 -14.86 -25.85 -9.13
N GLN A 606 -16.14 -25.45 -9.16
CA GLN A 606 -17.12 -25.76 -8.11
C GLN A 606 -17.99 -26.94 -8.51
N GLN A 607 -17.66 -28.12 -7.96
CA GLN A 607 -18.41 -29.36 -8.20
C GLN A 607 -19.02 -29.91 -6.92
N ASP A 608 -20.16 -30.59 -7.06
CA ASP A 608 -20.64 -31.51 -6.03
C ASP A 608 -19.87 -32.82 -6.15
N TRP A 609 -18.73 -32.90 -5.45
CA TRP A 609 -17.84 -34.05 -5.49
C TRP A 609 -18.47 -35.34 -4.98
N SER A 610 -19.59 -35.29 -4.25
CA SER A 610 -20.31 -36.49 -3.81
C SER A 610 -20.96 -37.26 -4.97
N ALA A 611 -21.22 -36.57 -6.09
CA ALA A 611 -21.75 -37.16 -7.31
C ALA A 611 -20.66 -37.74 -8.25
N TRP A 612 -19.38 -37.58 -7.89
CA TRP A 612 -18.25 -38.03 -8.70
C TRP A 612 -17.69 -39.34 -8.15
N PRO A 613 -17.09 -40.21 -9.00
CA PRO A 613 -16.47 -41.45 -8.55
C PRO A 613 -15.09 -41.18 -7.94
N VAL A 614 -15.05 -40.38 -6.88
CA VAL A 614 -13.85 -40.03 -6.13
C VAL A 614 -13.32 -41.26 -5.40
N LYS A 615 -12.03 -41.55 -5.57
CA LYS A 615 -11.35 -42.68 -4.96
C LYS A 615 -10.23 -42.21 -4.04
N ALA A 616 -10.27 -42.65 -2.77
CA ALA A 616 -9.18 -42.49 -1.82
C ALA A 616 -8.09 -43.55 -2.08
N ILE A 617 -6.83 -43.11 -2.17
CA ILE A 617 -5.69 -43.96 -2.51
C ILE A 617 -4.86 -44.26 -1.27
N ALA A 618 -5.07 -45.45 -0.71
CA ALA A 618 -4.25 -45.98 0.37
C ALA A 618 -2.89 -46.47 -0.14
N ALA A 619 -1.83 -46.21 0.63
CA ALA A 619 -0.50 -46.76 0.38
C ALA A 619 0.36 -46.77 1.66
N LYS A 620 1.53 -47.40 1.58
CA LYS A 620 2.45 -47.55 2.71
C LYS A 620 3.38 -46.34 2.83
N ALA A 621 3.98 -46.18 4.00
CA ALA A 621 5.10 -45.26 4.18
C ALA A 621 6.23 -45.61 3.19
N GLY A 622 6.66 -44.60 2.45
CA GLY A 622 7.70 -44.68 1.42
C GLY A 622 7.17 -44.91 0.01
N ASP A 623 5.86 -45.08 -0.18
CA ASP A 623 5.26 -45.18 -1.50
C ASP A 623 5.07 -43.78 -2.11
N LEU A 624 5.36 -43.67 -3.41
CA LEU A 624 5.15 -42.47 -4.21
C LEU A 624 3.81 -42.58 -4.95
N ILE A 625 2.97 -41.57 -4.78
CA ILE A 625 1.79 -41.36 -5.62
C ILE A 625 2.13 -40.31 -6.67
N ILE A 626 1.87 -40.63 -7.93
CA ILE A 626 1.95 -39.68 -9.06
C ILE A 626 0.58 -39.64 -9.73
N TRP A 627 0.12 -38.47 -10.14
CA TRP A 627 -1.10 -38.33 -10.93
C TRP A 627 -0.93 -37.33 -12.06
N HIS A 628 -1.77 -37.48 -13.08
CA HIS A 628 -1.87 -36.58 -14.21
C HIS A 628 -2.60 -35.30 -13.75
N GLN A 629 -2.08 -34.13 -14.10
CA GLN A 629 -2.63 -32.82 -13.65
C GLN A 629 -4.08 -32.54 -14.08
N ALA A 630 -4.61 -33.35 -15.00
CA ALA A 630 -5.99 -33.26 -15.48
C ALA A 630 -6.97 -34.01 -14.55
N LEU A 631 -6.46 -34.77 -13.57
CA LEU A 631 -7.33 -35.39 -12.57
C LEU A 631 -7.74 -34.34 -11.53
N PRO A 632 -9.05 -34.19 -11.26
CA PRO A 632 -9.46 -33.52 -10.05
C PRO A 632 -8.97 -34.34 -8.87
N HIS A 633 -8.43 -33.66 -7.87
CA HIS A 633 -7.79 -34.32 -6.74
C HIS A 633 -7.87 -33.46 -5.47
N GLY A 634 -7.58 -34.08 -4.34
CA GLY A 634 -7.61 -33.43 -3.03
C GLY A 634 -7.20 -34.38 -1.91
N ALA A 635 -7.20 -33.89 -0.68
CA ALA A 635 -7.05 -34.77 0.49
C ALA A 635 -8.44 -35.08 1.07
N SER A 636 -8.65 -36.32 1.54
CA SER A 636 -9.86 -36.62 2.30
C SER A 636 -9.77 -36.07 3.72
N VAL A 637 -10.92 -36.03 4.38
CA VAL A 637 -10.98 -35.94 5.85
C VAL A 637 -10.24 -37.13 6.45
N ASN A 638 -9.45 -36.89 7.51
CA ASN A 638 -8.81 -37.94 8.28
C ASN A 638 -9.76 -38.42 9.40
N ARG A 639 -10.30 -39.63 9.27
CA ARG A 639 -11.16 -40.29 10.26
C ARG A 639 -10.44 -41.42 11.01
N ALA A 640 -9.14 -41.60 10.78
CA ALA A 640 -8.32 -42.60 11.45
C ALA A 640 -7.75 -42.09 12.78
N ALA A 641 -6.95 -42.91 13.48
CA ALA A 641 -6.39 -42.57 14.78
C ALA A 641 -5.06 -41.80 14.72
N LYS A 642 -4.41 -41.72 13.55
CA LYS A 642 -3.07 -41.15 13.38
C LYS A 642 -3.06 -40.07 12.30
N PRO A 643 -2.17 -39.07 12.40
CA PRO A 643 -2.02 -38.07 11.36
C PRO A 643 -1.45 -38.69 10.08
N ARG A 644 -1.76 -38.07 8.94
CA ARG A 644 -1.09 -38.33 7.67
C ARG A 644 -0.02 -37.29 7.45
N MET A 645 1.18 -37.77 7.14
CA MET A 645 2.30 -36.92 6.72
C MET A 645 2.72 -37.27 5.31
N VAL A 646 2.91 -36.24 4.47
CA VAL A 646 3.39 -36.43 3.09
C VAL A 646 4.42 -35.37 2.76
N GLN A 647 5.31 -35.71 1.83
CA GLN A 647 6.16 -34.75 1.13
C GLN A 647 5.71 -34.63 -0.31
N TYR A 648 5.46 -33.41 -0.79
CA TYR A 648 5.11 -33.18 -2.20
C TYR A 648 6.38 -33.18 -3.05
N VAL A 649 6.34 -33.90 -4.16
CA VAL A 649 7.44 -34.02 -5.13
C VAL A 649 6.87 -34.09 -6.53
N ASN A 650 7.40 -33.27 -7.44
CA ASN A 650 6.97 -33.25 -8.82
C ASN A 650 8.14 -32.87 -9.74
N THR A 651 7.95 -33.10 -11.04
CA THR A 651 8.88 -32.62 -12.05
C THR A 651 8.15 -31.95 -13.21
N TYR A 652 8.86 -31.08 -13.91
CA TYR A 652 8.36 -30.41 -15.10
C TYR A 652 9.52 -30.09 -16.06
N PRO A 653 9.26 -30.06 -17.38
CA PRO A 653 10.24 -29.60 -18.35
C PRO A 653 10.24 -28.07 -18.51
N LEU A 654 11.30 -27.52 -19.11
CA LEU A 654 11.17 -26.26 -19.86
C LEU A 654 10.56 -26.59 -21.23
N GLN A 655 9.61 -25.77 -21.71
CA GLN A 655 8.80 -26.02 -22.92
C GLN A 655 9.62 -26.52 -24.10
#